data_AF-S4GLG6-F1
#
_entry.id   AF-S4GLG6-F1
#
_cell.length_a   1.000
_cell.length_b   1.000
_cell.length_c   1.000
_cell.angle_alpha   90.00
_cell.angle_beta   90.00
_cell.angle_gamma   90.00
#
_symmetry.space_group_name_H-M   'P 1'
#
loop_
_entity.id
_entity.type
_entity.pdbx_description
1 polymer ?
#
loop_
_entity_poly.entity_id
_entity_poly.type
_entity_poly.pdbx_seq_one_letter_code
_entity_poly.pdbx_strand_id
1 'polypeptide(L)'
;RSGASVRGGDLAQLSTQPAKNASAAQALIDSAINQVAKQHGITLAQPGSAGSGAAGGAVVDSAALDAFAQQVVGADGVLAATAKFVLAKLGVEEPKVQDEADENAAVVAAVEAELGADWPKQVEPRFDERKAILFDDRWASAREDLARIYYNSEYNSCANNSEDLKQVSEILNRYGSFVGLGRAISSEAEWFAKKCKDNKSNDNKFNVLSSIFEQVAKDALKSTGDLPKSRNHEHYGDDSQIFSNCFEGDVAVVTGVAPNSIAARVVTGLLEGGATVIATSHSFKPSVKKWAKEAYRLHATASAKLWLVPANLSSYRDVDALVKWVGTVSKKVSGATTTILKPAYNPTLFFPFAAPPVSGTLADSGALFESQSRLMLWGVERAIAGFAQIGADTDVKHCMHVVLPGSPNRGIFGGDGAYGEVKSAFDAIVNRAHAEKVWSNRVTFAHPKIGWVRGTGLMGANDPLVEAVESRGLKTFTTSQMANLLLDLCTKDARELAAKAPLDVDLTGGLGSEPLDLNELKAQALQENSRKQANQDASNDSSNKSEVKSINKALPSPNIPTQARVNLEDWKNVTAKPQDQIVIVSVGEIGPWGSGRTRFSAEQSIQDNGTVSLCAGAVLELAWSMGLLTWQDSPKPGWYDAEGTLVPEEDIAEKYRDEIVARSGIRPFETGMGSDYKDGANEEEAEIFLDHDVSFNVATEQIAREYVALDEEHTEISSDQESGEWIVTRKAGSMI
;
A
#
# COMPACT_ATOMS: atom_id res chain seq x y z
N ARG A 1 26.85 -3.65 46.55
CA ARG A 1 27.06 -4.65 45.48
C ARG A 1 26.93 -6.03 46.14
N SER A 2 26.21 -6.98 45.53
CA SER A 2 26.10 -8.35 46.05
C SER A 2 27.32 -9.20 45.67
N GLY A 3 27.85 -9.98 46.61
CA GLY A 3 28.94 -10.94 46.38
C GLY A 3 30.09 -10.82 47.37
N ALA A 4 30.85 -11.91 47.59
CA ALA A 4 31.97 -11.90 48.53
C ALA A 4 33.21 -11.20 47.95
N SER A 5 33.86 -10.38 48.78
CA SER A 5 35.13 -9.73 48.46
C SER A 5 36.27 -10.75 48.44
N VAL A 6 37.20 -10.59 47.49
CA VAL A 6 38.40 -11.44 47.33
C VAL A 6 39.36 -11.31 48.53
N ARG A 7 39.15 -10.33 49.43
CA ARG A 7 39.89 -10.17 50.70
C ARG A 7 39.15 -10.74 51.93
N GLY A 8 38.02 -11.43 51.73
CA GLY A 8 37.16 -11.98 52.78
C GLY A 8 36.08 -11.00 53.26
N GLY A 9 34.83 -11.49 53.39
CA GLY A 9 33.64 -10.71 53.80
C GLY A 9 32.72 -10.30 52.63
N ASP A 10 31.44 -10.08 52.90
CA ASP A 10 30.43 -9.70 51.88
C ASP A 10 30.57 -8.23 51.44
N LEU A 11 30.38 -7.94 50.15
CA LEU A 11 30.49 -6.58 49.58
C LEU A 11 29.30 -5.67 49.94
N ALA A 12 28.22 -6.25 50.46
CA ALA A 12 27.07 -5.52 50.97
C ALA A 12 27.24 -5.23 52.47
N GLN A 13 27.35 -3.94 52.82
CA GLN A 13 27.40 -3.51 54.23
C GLN A 13 26.00 -3.26 54.83
N LEU A 14 24.95 -3.25 54.00
CA LEU A 14 23.54 -3.13 54.40
C LEU A 14 22.77 -4.36 53.90
N SER A 15 21.70 -4.74 54.60
CA SER A 15 20.83 -5.86 54.21
C SER A 15 20.26 -5.65 52.81
N THR A 16 20.34 -6.66 51.94
CA THR A 16 19.77 -6.66 50.59
C THR A 16 18.34 -7.20 50.53
N GLN A 17 17.80 -7.65 51.67
CA GLN A 17 16.42 -8.13 51.77
C GLN A 17 15.45 -6.95 51.93
N PRO A 18 14.30 -6.95 51.23
CA PRO A 18 13.29 -5.90 51.37
C PRO A 18 12.74 -5.82 52.80
N ALA A 19 12.53 -4.61 53.30
CA ALA A 19 12.02 -4.38 54.66
C ALA A 19 10.58 -4.91 54.79
N LYS A 20 10.34 -5.76 55.80
CA LYS A 20 9.05 -6.45 55.99
C LYS A 20 7.99 -5.61 56.69
N ASN A 21 8.38 -4.51 57.33
CA ASN A 21 7.50 -3.58 58.02
C ASN A 21 8.21 -2.21 58.22
N ALA A 22 7.45 -1.20 58.64
CA ALA A 22 7.95 0.17 58.82
C ALA A 22 9.12 0.26 59.82
N SER A 23 9.08 -0.52 60.92
CA SER A 23 10.17 -0.55 61.90
C SER A 23 11.49 -1.11 61.32
N ALA A 24 11.40 -2.16 60.51
CA ALA A 24 12.56 -2.72 59.82
C ALA A 24 13.09 -1.77 58.74
N ALA A 25 12.23 -0.99 58.09
CA ALA A 25 12.65 0.04 57.13
C ALA A 25 13.40 1.18 57.85
N GLN A 26 12.86 1.66 58.97
CA GLN A 26 13.49 2.70 59.80
C GLN A 26 14.88 2.27 60.28
N ALA A 27 15.02 1.04 60.78
CA ALA A 27 16.30 0.50 61.21
C ALA A 27 17.34 0.39 60.08
N LEU A 28 16.89 0.10 58.85
CA LEU A 28 17.74 0.04 57.66
C LEU A 28 18.22 1.45 57.25
N ILE A 29 17.33 2.44 57.33
CA ILE A 29 17.63 3.86 57.10
C ILE A 29 18.63 4.37 58.15
N ASP A 30 18.41 4.10 59.43
CA ASP A 30 19.32 4.48 60.52
C ASP A 30 20.71 3.83 60.36
N SER A 31 20.75 2.58 59.87
CA SER A 31 22.01 1.88 59.58
C SER A 31 22.76 2.52 58.41
N ALA A 32 22.04 2.92 57.35
CA ALA A 32 22.61 3.62 56.21
C ALA A 32 23.17 5.00 56.60
N ILE A 33 22.41 5.77 57.38
CA ILE A 33 22.81 7.08 57.89
C ILE A 33 24.08 6.96 58.74
N ASN A 34 24.14 5.98 59.65
CA ASN A 34 25.32 5.75 60.48
C ASN A 34 26.56 5.30 59.67
N GLN A 35 26.40 4.59 58.56
CA GLN A 35 27.50 4.24 57.67
C GLN A 35 28.07 5.47 56.95
N VAL A 36 27.19 6.34 56.42
CA VAL A 36 27.61 7.59 55.79
C VAL A 36 28.31 8.49 56.82
N ALA A 37 27.75 8.62 58.03
CA ALA A 37 28.35 9.39 59.11
C ALA A 37 29.77 8.88 59.46
N LYS A 38 29.96 7.56 59.57
CA LYS A 38 31.29 6.95 59.76
C LYS A 38 32.27 7.22 58.62
N GLN A 39 31.82 7.15 57.37
CA GLN A 39 32.68 7.43 56.21
C GLN A 39 33.17 8.88 56.18
N HIS A 40 32.35 9.81 56.65
CA HIS A 40 32.70 11.23 56.71
C HIS A 40 33.26 11.68 58.08
N GLY A 41 33.49 10.74 59.02
CA GLY A 41 34.05 11.03 60.34
C GLY A 41 33.13 11.84 61.26
N ILE A 42 31.82 11.86 61.00
CA ILE A 42 30.81 12.61 61.74
C ILE A 42 30.16 11.68 62.78
N THR A 43 30.04 12.13 64.03
CA THR A 43 29.29 11.40 65.07
C THR A 43 27.88 11.97 65.16
N LEU A 44 26.87 11.15 64.87
CA LEU A 44 25.46 11.52 65.01
C LEU A 44 24.94 11.05 66.36
N ALA A 45 24.23 11.93 67.08
CA ALA A 45 23.47 11.54 68.27
C ALA A 45 22.05 11.13 67.85
N GLN A 46 21.55 10.00 68.35
CA GLN A 46 20.16 9.62 68.09
C GLN A 46 19.19 10.56 68.83
N PRO A 47 18.05 10.94 68.21
CA PRO A 47 17.02 11.70 68.90
C PRO A 47 16.49 10.89 70.09
N GLY A 48 16.68 11.39 71.31
CA GLY A 48 16.20 10.76 72.56
C GLY A 48 17.27 10.44 73.61
N SER A 49 18.56 10.61 73.33
CA SER A 49 19.64 10.36 74.31
C SER A 49 20.31 11.65 74.82
N ALA A 50 19.53 12.66 75.22
CA ALA A 50 20.02 13.81 75.96
C ALA A 50 19.19 14.00 77.23
N GLY A 51 19.88 13.98 78.38
CA GLY A 51 19.29 14.03 79.71
C GLY A 51 18.58 15.33 80.06
N SER A 52 17.63 15.18 80.97
CA SER A 52 16.98 16.17 81.85
C SER A 52 17.58 17.59 81.92
N GLY A 53 16.79 18.58 81.50
CA GLY A 53 17.00 20.01 81.80
C GLY A 53 15.82 20.86 81.32
N ALA A 54 15.16 21.55 82.25
CA ALA A 54 13.85 22.17 82.11
C ALA A 54 13.77 23.45 81.23
N ALA A 55 12.70 23.58 80.45
CA ALA A 55 12.02 24.85 80.14
C ALA A 55 10.57 24.56 79.69
N GLY A 56 9.59 25.12 80.40
CA GLY A 56 8.17 24.86 80.19
C GLY A 56 7.58 25.57 78.97
N GLY A 57 7.05 24.77 78.06
CA GLY A 57 6.00 25.12 77.12
C GLY A 57 5.06 23.91 77.04
N ALA A 58 3.75 24.12 76.97
CA ALA A 58 2.78 23.03 76.84
C ALA A 58 3.05 22.27 75.53
N VAL A 59 3.82 21.19 75.61
CA VAL A 59 4.07 20.27 74.51
C VAL A 59 2.76 19.52 74.31
N VAL A 60 1.95 19.98 73.36
CA VAL A 60 0.84 19.18 72.85
C VAL A 60 1.46 17.90 72.32
N ASP A 61 1.07 16.76 72.88
CA ASP A 61 1.58 15.46 72.50
C ASP A 61 1.28 15.23 71.01
N SER A 62 2.31 15.34 70.17
CA SER A 62 2.20 15.12 68.73
C SER A 62 1.60 13.75 68.41
N ALA A 63 1.84 12.74 69.26
CA ALA A 63 1.23 11.42 69.11
C ALA A 63 -0.29 11.44 69.38
N ALA A 64 -0.76 12.29 70.29
CA ALA A 64 -2.18 12.49 70.52
C ALA A 64 -2.85 13.26 69.38
N LEU A 65 -2.14 14.23 68.77
CA LEU A 65 -2.64 14.96 67.60
C LEU A 65 -2.69 14.07 66.36
N ASP A 66 -1.68 13.23 66.13
CA ASP A 66 -1.65 12.26 65.04
C ASP A 66 -2.73 11.18 65.22
N ALA A 67 -2.91 10.68 66.45
CA ALA A 67 -4.00 9.74 66.75
C ALA A 67 -5.38 10.36 66.50
N PHE A 68 -5.57 11.64 66.87
CA PHE A 68 -6.80 12.37 66.60
C PHE A 68 -7.00 12.64 65.10
N ALA A 69 -5.95 13.05 64.38
CA ALA A 69 -5.99 13.22 62.93
C ALA A 69 -6.30 11.89 62.22
N GLN A 70 -5.78 10.77 62.70
CA GLN A 70 -6.08 9.45 62.16
C GLN A 70 -7.51 8.99 62.50
N GLN A 71 -8.04 9.39 63.66
CA GLN A 71 -9.43 9.14 64.04
C GLN A 71 -10.42 10.00 63.25
N VAL A 72 -10.07 11.22 62.85
CA VAL A 72 -10.97 12.14 62.13
C VAL A 72 -10.83 11.98 60.61
N VAL A 73 -9.59 11.99 60.10
CA VAL A 73 -9.23 12.10 58.67
C VAL A 73 -8.53 10.85 58.12
N GLY A 74 -8.23 9.86 58.97
CA GLY A 74 -7.61 8.61 58.53
C GLY A 74 -8.52 7.79 57.61
N ALA A 75 -7.95 6.78 56.95
CA ALA A 75 -8.66 5.92 55.99
C ALA A 75 -9.92 5.23 56.56
N ASP A 76 -9.95 5.02 57.88
CA ASP A 76 -11.09 4.51 58.65
C ASP A 76 -11.58 5.50 59.72
N GLY A 77 -11.20 6.77 59.60
CA GLY A 77 -11.64 7.84 60.48
C GLY A 77 -13.10 8.23 60.28
N VAL A 78 -13.63 9.08 61.15
CA VAL A 78 -15.05 9.49 61.18
C VAL A 78 -15.50 10.08 59.84
N LEU A 79 -14.67 10.90 59.18
CA LEU A 79 -15.00 11.49 57.88
C LEU A 79 -15.08 10.42 56.79
N ALA A 80 -14.12 9.49 56.75
CA ALA A 80 -14.12 8.38 55.80
C ALA A 80 -15.30 7.43 56.03
N ALA A 81 -15.64 7.13 57.30
CA ALA A 81 -16.79 6.31 57.65
C ALA A 81 -18.12 6.97 57.26
N THR A 82 -18.24 8.28 57.47
CA THR A 82 -19.43 9.05 57.09
C THR A 82 -19.55 9.14 55.57
N ALA A 83 -18.45 9.39 54.87
CA ALA A 83 -18.41 9.37 53.41
C ALA A 83 -18.81 8.00 52.84
N LYS A 84 -18.22 6.90 53.34
CA LYS A 84 -18.60 5.52 52.96
C LYS A 84 -20.07 5.24 53.23
N PHE A 85 -20.62 5.70 54.37
CA PHE A 85 -22.03 5.55 54.70
C PHE A 85 -22.96 6.33 53.75
N VAL A 86 -22.61 7.58 53.42
CA VAL A 86 -23.38 8.41 52.49
C VAL A 86 -23.31 7.83 51.07
N LEU A 87 -22.13 7.42 50.61
CA LEU A 87 -21.91 6.76 49.32
C LEU A 87 -22.74 5.47 49.21
N ALA A 88 -22.75 4.63 50.24
CA ALA A 88 -23.57 3.42 50.30
C ALA A 88 -25.09 3.74 50.27
N LYS A 89 -25.53 4.83 50.91
CA LYS A 89 -26.94 5.27 50.86
C LYS A 89 -27.35 5.88 49.53
N LEU A 90 -26.43 6.52 48.82
CA LEU A 90 -26.63 7.06 47.48
C LEU A 90 -26.54 5.98 46.39
N GLY A 91 -26.15 4.75 46.73
CA GLY A 91 -25.95 3.66 45.77
C GLY A 91 -24.69 3.83 44.91
N VAL A 92 -23.78 4.72 45.32
CA VAL A 92 -22.52 5.02 44.64
C VAL A 92 -21.39 4.36 45.43
N GLU A 93 -21.46 3.03 45.57
CA GLU A 93 -20.30 2.27 46.05
C GLU A 93 -19.20 2.31 44.97
N GLU A 94 -17.93 2.23 45.37
CA GLU A 94 -16.85 1.99 44.41
C GLU A 94 -17.23 0.76 43.58
N PRO A 95 -17.24 0.85 42.23
CA PRO A 95 -17.52 -0.30 41.40
C PRO A 95 -16.50 -1.37 41.77
N LYS A 96 -16.98 -2.48 42.34
CA LYS A 96 -16.14 -3.66 42.51
C LYS A 96 -15.61 -3.99 41.13
N VAL A 97 -14.28 -4.04 40.99
CA VAL A 97 -13.65 -4.63 39.81
C VAL A 97 -14.18 -6.05 39.75
N GLN A 98 -15.18 -6.28 38.90
CA GLN A 98 -15.60 -7.62 38.59
C GLN A 98 -14.45 -8.20 37.77
N ASP A 99 -13.73 -9.17 38.33
CA ASP A 99 -12.93 -10.12 37.56
C ASP A 99 -13.88 -10.99 36.73
N GLU A 100 -14.71 -10.38 35.88
CA GLU A 100 -15.38 -11.11 34.82
C GLU A 100 -14.26 -11.57 33.90
N ALA A 101 -14.02 -12.88 33.88
CA ALA A 101 -13.19 -13.49 32.85
C ALA A 101 -13.73 -12.98 31.52
N ASP A 102 -12.91 -12.25 30.77
CA ASP A 102 -13.32 -11.65 29.51
C ASP A 102 -13.73 -12.78 28.56
N GLU A 103 -15.05 -13.03 28.47
CA GLU A 103 -15.62 -14.10 27.66
C GLU A 103 -15.21 -13.90 26.19
N ASN A 104 -15.01 -12.66 25.75
CA ASN A 104 -14.52 -12.37 24.41
C ASN A 104 -13.06 -12.82 24.25
N ALA A 105 -12.22 -12.57 25.25
CA ALA A 105 -10.85 -13.08 25.24
C ALA A 105 -10.81 -14.61 25.24
N ALA A 106 -11.72 -15.28 25.95
CA ALA A 106 -11.84 -16.73 25.93
C ALA A 106 -12.27 -17.27 24.55
N VAL A 107 -13.23 -16.60 23.89
CA VAL A 107 -13.65 -16.94 22.52
C VAL A 107 -12.52 -16.71 21.52
N VAL A 108 -11.79 -15.61 21.63
CA VAL A 108 -10.63 -15.32 20.77
C VAL A 108 -9.56 -16.38 20.99
N ALA A 109 -9.22 -16.72 22.22
CA ALA A 109 -8.24 -17.76 22.53
C ALA A 109 -8.64 -19.13 21.98
N ALA A 110 -9.94 -19.49 22.03
CA ALA A 110 -10.43 -20.73 21.42
C ALA A 110 -10.30 -20.72 19.90
N VAL A 111 -10.60 -19.60 19.24
CA VAL A 111 -10.41 -19.44 17.79
C VAL A 111 -8.95 -19.49 17.39
N GLU A 112 -8.07 -18.82 18.13
CA GLU A 112 -6.62 -18.82 17.88
C GLU A 112 -5.99 -20.20 18.11
N ALA A 113 -6.51 -20.98 19.06
CA ALA A 113 -6.05 -22.34 19.32
C ALA A 113 -6.34 -23.30 18.14
N GLU A 114 -7.48 -23.14 17.48
CA GLU A 114 -7.90 -24.00 16.35
C GLU A 114 -7.35 -23.49 15.00
N LEU A 115 -7.48 -22.18 14.75
CA LEU A 115 -7.24 -21.57 13.43
C LEU A 115 -5.92 -20.81 13.35
N GLY A 116 -5.17 -20.73 14.45
CA GLY A 116 -3.92 -20.00 14.58
C GLY A 116 -4.11 -18.54 14.99
N ALA A 117 -3.10 -17.98 15.66
CA ALA A 117 -3.11 -16.59 16.17
C ALA A 117 -3.29 -15.53 15.07
N ASP A 118 -2.84 -15.82 13.84
CA ASP A 118 -2.99 -14.90 12.70
C ASP A 118 -4.38 -14.93 12.05
N TRP A 119 -5.29 -15.82 12.49
CA TRP A 119 -6.59 -16.00 11.87
C TRP A 119 -7.40 -14.70 11.71
N PRO A 120 -7.56 -13.83 12.73
CA PRO A 120 -8.32 -12.59 12.59
C PRO A 120 -7.80 -11.70 11.45
N LYS A 121 -6.48 -11.64 11.28
CA LYS A 121 -5.81 -10.89 10.20
C LYS A 121 -5.99 -11.57 8.84
N GLN A 122 -5.95 -12.90 8.78
CA GLN A 122 -6.16 -13.66 7.54
C GLN A 122 -7.57 -13.49 6.97
N VAL A 123 -8.60 -13.38 7.83
CA VAL A 123 -10.01 -13.19 7.40
C VAL A 123 -10.50 -11.74 7.49
N GLU A 124 -9.59 -10.78 7.65
CA GLU A 124 -9.90 -9.36 7.69
C GLU A 124 -10.47 -8.91 6.32
N PRO A 125 -11.65 -8.27 6.28
CA PRO A 125 -12.24 -7.75 5.05
C PRO A 125 -11.36 -6.64 4.46
N ARG A 126 -11.17 -6.65 3.15
CA ARG A 126 -10.41 -5.63 2.41
C ARG A 126 -11.22 -5.00 1.28
N PHE A 127 -12.34 -5.60 0.92
CA PHE A 127 -13.24 -5.06 -0.08
C PHE A 127 -13.84 -3.74 0.40
N ASP A 128 -13.70 -2.71 -0.44
CA ASP A 128 -14.31 -1.39 -0.23
C ASP A 128 -14.65 -0.84 -1.61
N GLU A 129 -15.94 -0.63 -1.88
CA GLU A 129 -16.41 -0.13 -3.17
C GLU A 129 -15.83 1.24 -3.52
N ARG A 130 -15.48 2.05 -2.52
CA ARG A 130 -14.88 3.39 -2.70
C ARG A 130 -13.44 3.33 -3.20
N LYS A 131 -12.79 2.17 -3.07
CA LYS A 131 -11.43 1.91 -3.55
C LYS A 131 -11.40 1.24 -4.93
N ALA A 132 -12.56 0.90 -5.50
CA ALA A 132 -12.65 0.37 -6.85
C ALA A 132 -12.23 1.43 -7.87
N ILE A 133 -11.31 1.09 -8.77
CA ILE A 133 -10.79 2.00 -9.79
C ILE A 133 -11.30 1.53 -11.15
N LEU A 134 -11.98 2.42 -11.89
CA LEU A 134 -12.37 2.20 -13.28
C LEU A 134 -11.35 2.82 -14.22
N PHE A 135 -10.91 2.04 -15.19
CA PHE A 135 -10.22 2.50 -16.39
C PHE A 135 -11.15 2.27 -17.59
N ASP A 136 -11.60 3.36 -18.21
CA ASP A 136 -12.49 3.38 -19.38
C ASP A 136 -12.16 4.51 -20.38
N ASP A 137 -10.99 5.14 -20.22
CA ASP A 137 -10.57 6.37 -20.88
C ASP A 137 -9.49 6.12 -21.94
N ARG A 138 -9.57 5.01 -22.68
CA ARG A 138 -8.59 4.66 -23.73
C ARG A 138 -8.37 5.79 -24.75
N TRP A 139 -9.41 6.58 -25.04
CA TRP A 139 -9.32 7.77 -25.88
C TRP A 139 -8.31 8.79 -25.33
N ALA A 140 -8.24 9.02 -24.02
CA ALA A 140 -7.36 10.02 -23.42
C ALA A 140 -5.90 9.56 -23.47
N SER A 141 -5.63 8.31 -23.10
CA SER A 141 -4.29 7.73 -23.17
C SER A 141 -3.77 7.63 -24.61
N ALA A 142 -4.65 7.40 -25.59
CA ALA A 142 -4.29 7.39 -27.00
C ALA A 142 -3.80 8.75 -27.52
N ARG A 143 -4.35 9.87 -27.01
CA ARG A 143 -3.84 11.22 -27.35
C ARG A 143 -2.39 11.38 -26.89
N GLU A 144 -2.12 10.94 -25.66
CA GLU A 144 -0.77 10.92 -25.11
C GLU A 144 0.15 9.98 -25.92
N ASP A 145 -0.35 8.83 -26.37
CA ASP A 145 0.40 7.90 -27.23
C ASP A 145 0.81 8.56 -28.55
N LEU A 146 -0.08 9.32 -29.22
CA LEU A 146 0.24 10.06 -30.44
C LEU A 146 1.42 11.04 -30.23
N ALA A 147 1.38 11.78 -29.13
CA ALA A 147 2.47 12.69 -28.78
C ALA A 147 3.76 11.93 -28.47
N ARG A 148 3.70 10.82 -27.73
CA ARG A 148 4.86 9.96 -27.45
C ARG A 148 5.47 9.41 -28.72
N ILE A 149 4.66 8.92 -29.66
CA ILE A 149 5.12 8.42 -30.97
C ILE A 149 5.88 9.52 -31.72
N TYR A 150 5.35 10.75 -31.76
CA TYR A 150 5.98 11.86 -32.47
C TYR A 150 7.32 12.28 -31.86
N TYR A 151 7.39 12.39 -30.53
CA TYR A 151 8.56 12.93 -29.81
C TYR A 151 9.59 11.86 -29.42
N ASN A 152 9.32 10.58 -29.63
CA ASN A 152 10.28 9.52 -29.31
C ASN A 152 11.53 9.62 -30.20
N SER A 153 12.69 9.71 -29.55
CA SER A 153 14.01 9.82 -30.18
C SER A 153 14.57 8.47 -30.66
N GLU A 154 14.06 7.35 -30.15
CA GLU A 154 14.49 6.00 -30.55
C GLU A 154 14.17 5.71 -32.03
N TYR A 155 13.19 6.41 -32.60
CA TYR A 155 12.85 6.28 -34.03
C TYR A 155 13.81 7.03 -34.97
N ASN A 156 14.87 7.67 -34.45
CA ASN A 156 15.90 8.34 -35.25
C ASN A 156 16.85 7.35 -35.97
N SER A 157 17.00 6.11 -35.47
CA SER A 157 17.89 5.09 -36.05
C SER A 157 17.23 4.23 -37.14
N CYS A 158 15.93 4.39 -37.36
CA CYS A 158 15.08 3.53 -38.20
C CYS A 158 15.17 3.81 -39.72
N ALA A 159 16.07 4.70 -40.16
CA ALA A 159 15.92 5.45 -41.41
C ALA A 159 16.33 4.74 -42.73
N ASN A 160 16.64 3.45 -42.75
CA ASN A 160 17.49 2.92 -43.85
C ASN A 160 16.93 1.84 -44.80
N ASN A 161 15.75 1.21 -44.67
CA ASN A 161 15.37 0.10 -45.59
C ASN A 161 13.86 -0.11 -45.83
N SER A 162 13.54 -0.88 -46.89
CA SER A 162 12.19 -1.22 -47.40
C SER A 162 11.30 -2.10 -46.49
N GLU A 163 11.53 -2.08 -45.17
CA GLU A 163 10.72 -2.80 -44.16
C GLU A 163 9.73 -1.86 -43.43
N ASP A 164 9.43 -0.70 -44.00
CA ASP A 164 8.62 0.37 -43.41
C ASP A 164 7.27 -0.12 -42.85
N LEU A 165 6.57 -1.05 -43.53
CA LEU A 165 5.26 -1.54 -43.09
C LEU A 165 5.31 -2.45 -41.86
N LYS A 166 6.32 -3.33 -41.76
CA LYS A 166 6.52 -4.17 -40.56
C LYS A 166 6.91 -3.31 -39.36
N GLN A 167 7.75 -2.30 -39.61
CA GLN A 167 8.16 -1.36 -38.58
C GLN A 167 7.01 -0.47 -38.10
N VAL A 168 6.13 -0.01 -39.01
CA VAL A 168 4.87 0.68 -38.67
C VAL A 168 4.02 -0.17 -37.74
N SER A 169 3.81 -1.46 -38.07
CA SER A 169 3.03 -2.35 -37.22
C SER A 169 3.70 -2.62 -35.87
N GLU A 170 5.02 -2.80 -35.83
CA GLU A 170 5.75 -3.03 -34.59
C GLU A 170 5.69 -1.81 -33.66
N ILE A 171 5.85 -0.61 -34.20
CA ILE A 171 5.72 0.64 -33.45
C ILE A 171 4.31 0.76 -32.89
N LEU A 172 3.27 0.56 -33.72
CA LEU A 172 1.88 0.65 -33.29
C LEU A 172 1.54 -0.38 -32.21
N ASN A 173 2.04 -1.61 -32.34
CA ASN A 173 1.82 -2.67 -31.35
C ASN A 173 2.37 -2.31 -29.97
N ARG A 174 3.39 -1.44 -29.86
CA ARG A 174 3.89 -0.95 -28.56
C ARG A 174 2.93 0.00 -27.83
N TYR A 175 1.95 0.60 -28.52
CA TYR A 175 1.00 1.57 -27.95
C TYR A 175 -0.44 1.07 -27.91
N GLY A 176 -0.69 -0.15 -28.37
CA GLY A 176 -2.00 -0.78 -28.36
C GLY A 176 -2.92 -0.38 -29.52
N SER A 177 -4.19 -0.78 -29.45
CA SER A 177 -5.16 -0.54 -30.52
C SER A 177 -5.64 0.91 -30.55
N PHE A 178 -5.77 1.46 -31.76
CA PHE A 178 -6.40 2.76 -32.03
C PHE A 178 -7.79 2.63 -32.66
N VAL A 179 -8.29 1.40 -32.85
CA VAL A 179 -9.56 1.15 -33.53
C VAL A 179 -10.74 1.62 -32.71
N GLY A 180 -11.62 2.45 -33.29
CA GLY A 180 -12.87 2.88 -32.65
C GLY A 180 -12.73 3.95 -31.57
N LEU A 181 -11.60 4.64 -31.49
CA LEU A 181 -11.39 5.71 -30.50
C LEU A 181 -12.03 7.07 -30.87
N GLY A 182 -12.61 7.17 -32.06
CA GLY A 182 -13.45 8.27 -32.47
C GLY A 182 -12.73 9.45 -33.13
N ARG A 183 -13.52 10.49 -33.44
CA ARG A 183 -13.10 11.62 -34.27
C ARG A 183 -11.98 12.47 -33.67
N ALA A 184 -11.95 12.63 -32.34
CA ALA A 184 -10.92 13.44 -31.69
C ALA A 184 -9.51 12.89 -31.94
N ILE A 185 -9.34 11.56 -31.80
CA ILE A 185 -8.06 10.88 -32.06
C ILE A 185 -7.72 10.93 -33.54
N SER A 186 -8.72 10.74 -34.40
CA SER A 186 -8.54 10.84 -35.84
C SER A 186 -7.98 12.21 -36.24
N SER A 187 -8.61 13.30 -35.79
CA SER A 187 -8.17 14.66 -36.09
C SER A 187 -6.80 15.02 -35.50
N GLU A 188 -6.47 14.52 -34.31
CA GLU A 188 -5.15 14.73 -33.71
C GLU A 188 -4.05 13.98 -34.47
N ALA A 189 -4.33 12.74 -34.89
CA ALA A 189 -3.41 11.96 -35.73
C ALA A 189 -3.20 12.64 -37.09
N GLU A 190 -4.25 13.14 -37.75
CA GLU A 190 -4.13 13.92 -39.00
C GLU A 190 -3.26 15.17 -38.81
N TRP A 191 -3.38 15.85 -37.67
CA TRP A 191 -2.56 17.00 -37.34
C TRP A 191 -1.08 16.62 -37.19
N PHE A 192 -0.76 15.53 -36.48
CA PHE A 192 0.62 15.03 -36.37
C PHE A 192 1.17 14.55 -37.73
N ALA A 193 0.36 13.89 -38.56
CA ALA A 193 0.74 13.52 -39.92
C ALA A 193 1.12 14.76 -40.75
N LYS A 194 0.31 15.83 -40.69
CA LYS A 194 0.63 17.10 -41.34
C LYS A 194 1.92 17.71 -40.79
N LYS A 195 2.09 17.73 -39.47
CA LYS A 195 3.29 18.24 -38.81
C LYS A 195 4.57 17.48 -39.22
N CYS A 196 4.49 16.16 -39.41
CA CYS A 196 5.58 15.37 -39.97
C CYS A 196 5.90 15.79 -41.42
N LYS A 197 4.88 16.04 -42.25
CA LYS A 197 5.07 16.49 -43.64
C LYS A 197 5.67 17.90 -43.73
N ASP A 198 5.32 18.79 -42.80
CA ASP A 198 5.83 20.16 -42.77
C ASP A 198 7.31 20.20 -42.30
N ASN A 199 7.74 19.26 -41.45
CA ASN A 199 9.12 19.13 -40.98
C ASN A 199 10.06 18.35 -41.92
N LYS A 200 9.73 18.26 -43.22
CA LYS A 200 10.53 17.53 -44.23
C LYS A 200 11.91 18.17 -44.48
N SER A 201 12.85 17.99 -43.56
CA SER A 201 14.28 18.17 -43.80
C SER A 201 14.91 16.82 -44.17
N ASN A 202 14.67 16.28 -45.37
CA ASN A 202 15.32 15.05 -45.90
C ASN A 202 15.37 13.80 -44.97
N ASP A 203 14.61 13.76 -43.88
CA ASP A 203 14.71 12.71 -42.87
C ASP A 203 13.60 11.69 -43.07
N ASN A 204 13.99 10.45 -43.43
CA ASN A 204 13.07 9.33 -43.65
C ASN A 204 12.17 9.04 -42.43
N LYS A 205 12.61 9.41 -41.22
CA LYS A 205 11.82 9.29 -39.98
C LYS A 205 10.41 9.88 -40.12
N PHE A 206 10.32 11.11 -40.64
CA PHE A 206 9.03 11.81 -40.71
C PHE A 206 8.09 11.22 -41.77
N ASN A 207 8.60 10.51 -42.76
CA ASN A 207 7.75 9.80 -43.73
C ASN A 207 7.10 8.57 -43.11
N VAL A 208 7.86 7.78 -42.33
CA VAL A 208 7.34 6.62 -41.59
C VAL A 208 6.31 7.07 -40.55
N LEU A 209 6.65 8.09 -39.75
CA LEU A 209 5.72 8.66 -38.76
C LEU A 209 4.45 9.23 -39.39
N SER A 210 4.55 9.94 -40.52
CA SER A 210 3.38 10.41 -41.25
C SER A 210 2.46 9.26 -41.66
N SER A 211 3.04 8.14 -42.11
CA SER A 211 2.27 6.96 -42.52
C SER A 211 1.59 6.27 -41.34
N ILE A 212 2.28 6.19 -40.19
CA ILE A 212 1.71 5.72 -38.91
C ILE A 212 0.50 6.57 -38.54
N PHE A 213 0.65 7.90 -38.51
CA PHE A 213 -0.43 8.79 -38.10
C PHE A 213 -1.62 8.79 -39.06
N GLU A 214 -1.40 8.65 -40.37
CA GLU A 214 -2.48 8.47 -41.35
C GLU A 214 -3.23 7.16 -41.15
N GLN A 215 -2.52 6.08 -40.78
CA GLN A 215 -3.14 4.80 -40.46
C GLN A 215 -3.99 4.90 -39.18
N VAL A 216 -3.44 5.51 -38.12
CA VAL A 216 -4.16 5.74 -36.87
C VAL A 216 -5.40 6.61 -37.09
N ALA A 217 -5.30 7.64 -37.93
CA ALA A 217 -6.43 8.50 -38.25
C ALA A 217 -7.61 7.73 -38.86
N LYS A 218 -7.32 6.75 -39.73
CA LYS A 218 -8.31 5.86 -40.34
C LYS A 218 -8.85 4.86 -39.31
N ASP A 219 -7.98 4.22 -38.55
CA ASP A 219 -8.36 3.20 -37.56
C ASP A 219 -9.25 3.78 -36.46
N ALA A 220 -8.97 5.01 -36.01
CA ALA A 220 -9.80 5.70 -35.03
C ALA A 220 -11.26 5.88 -35.44
N LEU A 221 -11.56 5.92 -36.75
CA LEU A 221 -12.92 6.06 -37.28
C LEU A 221 -13.62 4.73 -37.58
N LYS A 222 -12.89 3.61 -37.55
CA LYS A 222 -13.48 2.28 -37.72
C LYS A 222 -14.38 1.93 -36.54
N SER A 223 -15.31 1.01 -36.76
CA SER A 223 -16.10 0.43 -35.68
C SER A 223 -15.27 -0.63 -34.93
N THR A 224 -15.51 -0.82 -33.63
CA THR A 224 -14.96 -1.98 -32.90
C THR A 224 -15.41 -3.31 -33.53
N GLY A 225 -16.57 -3.31 -34.21
CA GLY A 225 -17.07 -4.42 -35.02
C GLY A 225 -16.17 -4.82 -36.21
N ASP A 226 -15.28 -3.93 -36.65
CA ASP A 226 -14.34 -4.19 -37.76
C ASP A 226 -13.11 -4.97 -37.31
N LEU A 227 -12.89 -5.15 -36.00
CA LEU A 227 -11.87 -6.05 -35.47
C LEU A 227 -12.23 -7.53 -35.74
N PRO A 228 -11.22 -8.42 -35.82
CA PRO A 228 -11.47 -9.85 -35.97
C PRO A 228 -12.36 -10.41 -34.85
N LYS A 229 -13.29 -11.31 -35.20
CA LYS A 229 -14.18 -12.00 -34.24
C LYS A 229 -13.53 -13.18 -33.53
N SER A 230 -12.38 -13.63 -34.02
CA SER A 230 -11.58 -14.71 -33.46
C SER A 230 -10.19 -14.19 -33.10
N ARG A 231 -9.53 -14.89 -32.18
CA ARG A 231 -8.12 -14.63 -31.84
C ARG A 231 -7.21 -15.27 -32.90
N ASN A 232 -6.04 -14.68 -33.17
CA ASN A 232 -5.06 -15.25 -34.09
C ASN A 232 -4.08 -16.16 -33.33
N HIS A 233 -4.13 -17.47 -33.62
CA HIS A 233 -3.29 -18.48 -32.97
C HIS A 233 -1.80 -18.41 -33.34
N GLU A 234 -1.43 -17.77 -34.44
CA GLU A 234 -0.03 -17.64 -34.87
C GLU A 234 0.85 -16.94 -33.81
N HIS A 235 0.22 -16.07 -33.01
CA HIS A 235 0.88 -15.22 -32.01
C HIS A 235 0.86 -15.81 -30.59
N TYR A 236 0.42 -17.06 -30.42
CA TYR A 236 0.25 -17.61 -29.07
C TYR A 236 1.58 -17.84 -28.35
N GLY A 237 2.66 -17.95 -29.12
CA GLY A 237 4.00 -18.24 -28.62
C GLY A 237 4.79 -17.02 -28.16
N ASP A 238 4.39 -15.81 -28.55
CA ASP A 238 5.08 -14.56 -28.24
C ASP A 238 4.24 -13.67 -27.29
N ASP A 239 4.84 -12.61 -26.76
CA ASP A 239 4.17 -11.64 -25.88
C ASP A 239 3.41 -10.57 -26.68
N SER A 240 3.06 -10.83 -27.95
CA SER A 240 2.36 -9.85 -28.78
C SER A 240 0.88 -9.73 -28.41
N GLN A 241 0.32 -8.55 -28.67
CA GLN A 241 -1.09 -8.26 -28.42
C GLN A 241 -1.98 -8.83 -29.52
N ILE A 242 -3.10 -9.44 -29.14
CA ILE A 242 -4.02 -10.10 -30.09
C ILE A 242 -5.37 -9.37 -30.07
N PHE A 243 -5.44 -8.22 -30.74
CA PHE A 243 -6.65 -7.40 -30.79
C PHE A 243 -7.77 -8.04 -31.61
N SER A 244 -8.95 -8.14 -31.00
CA SER A 244 -10.17 -8.74 -31.56
C SER A 244 -11.41 -8.12 -30.90
N ASN A 245 -12.62 -8.48 -31.35
CA ASN A 245 -13.88 -8.16 -30.67
C ASN A 245 -14.58 -9.43 -30.15
N CYS A 246 -13.82 -10.52 -29.95
CA CYS A 246 -14.37 -11.83 -29.59
C CYS A 246 -15.09 -11.85 -28.22
N PHE A 247 -14.71 -10.93 -27.32
CA PHE A 247 -15.29 -10.78 -25.98
C PHE A 247 -16.03 -9.45 -25.81
N GLU A 248 -16.37 -8.77 -26.91
CA GLU A 248 -17.15 -7.54 -26.85
C GLU A 248 -18.53 -7.81 -26.24
N GLY A 249 -18.85 -7.07 -25.18
CA GLY A 249 -20.08 -7.25 -24.39
C GLY A 249 -19.99 -8.30 -23.29
N ASP A 250 -18.90 -9.07 -23.20
CA ASP A 250 -18.67 -9.97 -22.07
C ASP A 250 -18.25 -9.19 -20.81
N VAL A 251 -18.72 -9.66 -19.66
CA VAL A 251 -18.29 -9.19 -18.33
C VAL A 251 -17.52 -10.31 -17.66
N ALA A 252 -16.22 -10.13 -17.48
CA ALA A 252 -15.35 -11.13 -16.87
C ALA A 252 -14.94 -10.74 -15.45
N VAL A 253 -15.13 -11.62 -14.49
CA VAL A 253 -14.56 -11.48 -13.13
C VAL A 253 -13.30 -12.34 -13.06
N VAL A 254 -12.16 -11.71 -12.78
CA VAL A 254 -10.85 -12.38 -12.67
C VAL A 254 -10.30 -12.15 -11.28
N THR A 255 -9.99 -13.23 -10.55
CA THR A 255 -9.47 -13.15 -9.19
C THR A 255 -8.00 -13.55 -9.11
N GLY A 256 -7.29 -13.04 -8.11
CA GLY A 256 -5.88 -13.38 -7.91
C GLY A 256 -4.93 -12.62 -8.82
N VAL A 257 -5.31 -11.42 -9.24
CA VAL A 257 -4.53 -10.63 -10.20
C VAL A 257 -3.30 -10.03 -9.51
N ALA A 258 -2.14 -10.44 -9.99
CA ALA A 258 -0.84 -9.83 -9.69
C ALA A 258 -0.06 -9.59 -10.99
N PRO A 259 0.81 -8.57 -11.10
CA PRO A 259 1.40 -8.16 -12.39
C PRO A 259 2.03 -9.28 -13.23
N ASN A 260 2.67 -10.26 -12.60
CA ASN A 260 3.36 -11.39 -13.27
C ASN A 260 2.58 -12.71 -13.21
N SER A 261 1.27 -12.67 -12.93
CA SER A 261 0.41 -13.86 -12.83
C SER A 261 -0.21 -14.23 -14.18
N ILE A 262 -0.65 -15.48 -14.32
CA ILE A 262 -1.50 -15.91 -15.44
C ILE A 262 -2.79 -15.07 -15.46
N ALA A 263 -3.37 -14.78 -14.29
CA ALA A 263 -4.57 -13.96 -14.16
C ALA A 263 -4.39 -12.55 -14.76
N ALA A 264 -3.23 -11.91 -14.56
CA ALA A 264 -2.92 -10.63 -15.20
C ALA A 264 -2.89 -10.72 -16.73
N ARG A 265 -2.33 -11.79 -17.29
CA ARG A 265 -2.31 -12.00 -18.75
C ARG A 265 -3.68 -12.37 -19.32
N VAL A 266 -4.52 -13.06 -18.55
CA VAL A 266 -5.93 -13.28 -18.90
C VAL A 266 -6.67 -11.94 -18.93
N VAL A 267 -6.45 -11.05 -17.96
CA VAL A 267 -7.03 -9.69 -17.96
C VAL A 267 -6.62 -8.93 -19.23
N THR A 268 -5.33 -8.90 -19.59
CA THR A 268 -4.89 -8.20 -20.81
C THR A 268 -5.52 -8.80 -22.07
N GLY A 269 -5.56 -10.12 -22.21
CA GLY A 269 -6.17 -10.77 -23.38
C GLY A 269 -7.69 -10.59 -23.48
N LEU A 270 -8.40 -10.44 -22.36
CA LEU A 270 -9.82 -10.07 -22.32
C LEU A 270 -10.04 -8.62 -22.77
N LEU A 271 -9.17 -7.70 -22.34
CA LEU A 271 -9.18 -6.30 -22.78
C LEU A 271 -8.91 -6.17 -24.28
N GLU A 272 -7.98 -6.98 -24.81
CA GLU A 272 -7.68 -7.05 -26.24
C GLU A 272 -8.87 -7.57 -27.06
N GLY A 273 -9.74 -8.37 -26.44
CA GLY A 273 -10.98 -8.87 -27.03
C GLY A 273 -12.20 -7.98 -26.82
N GLY A 274 -12.07 -6.83 -26.12
CA GLY A 274 -13.15 -5.87 -25.91
C GLY A 274 -14.06 -6.10 -24.70
N ALA A 275 -13.65 -6.92 -23.74
CA ALA A 275 -14.45 -7.24 -22.55
C ALA A 275 -14.47 -6.11 -21.51
N THR A 276 -15.51 -6.11 -20.66
CA THR A 276 -15.48 -5.44 -19.36
C THR A 276 -14.91 -6.40 -18.31
N VAL A 277 -13.77 -6.07 -17.72
CA VAL A 277 -13.06 -6.95 -16.79
C VAL A 277 -13.09 -6.39 -15.38
N ILE A 278 -13.47 -7.21 -14.40
CA ILE A 278 -13.42 -6.92 -12.97
C ILE A 278 -12.28 -7.75 -12.38
N ALA A 279 -11.13 -7.12 -12.21
CA ALA A 279 -9.91 -7.69 -11.69
C ALA A 279 -9.81 -7.48 -10.17
N THR A 280 -9.75 -8.57 -9.40
CA THR A 280 -9.53 -8.50 -7.95
C THR A 280 -8.09 -8.78 -7.59
N SER A 281 -7.55 -7.94 -6.69
CA SER A 281 -6.22 -8.12 -6.13
C SER A 281 -6.28 -8.04 -4.62
N HIS A 282 -5.57 -8.95 -3.95
CA HIS A 282 -5.30 -8.82 -2.53
C HIS A 282 -4.36 -7.62 -2.29
N SER A 283 -3.34 -7.41 -3.12
CA SER A 283 -2.39 -6.31 -2.97
C SER A 283 -2.88 -5.05 -3.70
N PHE A 284 -3.13 -3.96 -2.98
CA PHE A 284 -3.50 -2.66 -3.56
C PHE A 284 -2.34 -1.65 -3.55
N LYS A 285 -1.11 -2.18 -3.67
CA LYS A 285 0.13 -1.40 -3.73
C LYS A 285 0.18 -0.50 -4.98
N PRO A 286 0.96 0.60 -4.97
CA PRO A 286 1.15 1.44 -6.15
C PRO A 286 1.59 0.67 -7.41
N SER A 287 2.41 -0.36 -7.27
CA SER A 287 2.84 -1.21 -8.38
C SER A 287 1.69 -1.94 -9.08
N VAL A 288 0.68 -2.39 -8.34
CA VAL A 288 -0.50 -3.07 -8.93
C VAL A 288 -1.40 -2.07 -9.66
N LYS A 289 -1.54 -0.85 -9.12
CA LYS A 289 -2.28 0.23 -9.79
C LYS A 289 -1.58 0.68 -11.06
N LYS A 290 -0.24 0.82 -11.03
CA LYS A 290 0.59 1.11 -12.20
C LYS A 290 0.42 0.04 -13.27
N TRP A 291 0.54 -1.24 -12.89
CA TRP A 291 0.29 -2.35 -13.80
C TRP A 291 -1.11 -2.27 -14.43
N ALA A 292 -2.16 -2.01 -13.64
CA ALA A 292 -3.52 -1.93 -14.19
C ALA A 292 -3.70 -0.77 -15.19
N LYS A 293 -3.08 0.39 -14.91
CA LYS A 293 -3.05 1.55 -15.82
C LYS A 293 -2.34 1.21 -17.13
N GLU A 294 -1.17 0.56 -17.05
CA GLU A 294 -0.40 0.13 -18.22
C GLU A 294 -1.12 -0.97 -19.00
N ALA A 295 -1.66 -1.97 -18.31
CA ALA A 295 -2.45 -3.04 -18.89
C ALA A 295 -3.64 -2.48 -19.67
N TYR A 296 -4.39 -1.55 -19.08
CA TYR A 296 -5.51 -0.91 -19.78
C TYR A 296 -5.05 -0.09 -20.99
N ARG A 297 -4.05 0.78 -20.82
CA ARG A 297 -3.53 1.62 -21.92
C ARG A 297 -3.07 0.79 -23.13
N LEU A 298 -2.33 -0.29 -22.89
CA LEU A 298 -1.67 -1.07 -23.94
C LEU A 298 -2.55 -2.16 -24.54
N HIS A 299 -3.52 -2.70 -23.78
CA HIS A 299 -4.28 -3.89 -24.19
C HIS A 299 -5.78 -3.62 -24.40
N ALA A 300 -6.33 -2.48 -23.97
CA ALA A 300 -7.75 -2.20 -24.17
C ALA A 300 -8.09 -1.80 -25.62
N THR A 301 -9.14 -2.42 -26.17
CA THR A 301 -9.87 -1.85 -27.31
C THR A 301 -10.83 -0.75 -26.83
N ALA A 302 -11.42 0.00 -27.76
CA ALA A 302 -12.31 1.11 -27.42
C ALA A 302 -13.56 0.72 -26.60
N SER A 303 -14.03 -0.54 -26.71
CA SER A 303 -15.18 -1.05 -25.96
C SER A 303 -14.81 -1.59 -24.58
N ALA A 304 -13.53 -1.84 -24.32
CA ALA A 304 -13.06 -2.52 -23.13
C ALA A 304 -13.04 -1.60 -21.90
N LYS A 305 -13.26 -2.19 -20.73
CA LYS A 305 -13.22 -1.51 -19.43
C LYS A 305 -12.50 -2.38 -18.42
N LEU A 306 -11.73 -1.77 -17.52
CA LEU A 306 -11.07 -2.47 -16.42
C LEU A 306 -11.49 -1.88 -15.09
N TRP A 307 -12.08 -2.70 -14.22
CA TRP A 307 -12.26 -2.42 -12.80
C TRP A 307 -11.16 -3.12 -12.00
N LEU A 308 -10.34 -2.36 -11.28
CA LEU A 308 -9.40 -2.92 -10.30
C LEU A 308 -9.97 -2.75 -8.89
N VAL A 309 -10.14 -3.86 -8.17
CA VAL A 309 -10.87 -3.90 -6.90
C VAL A 309 -10.05 -4.62 -5.82
N PRO A 310 -9.90 -4.05 -4.61
CA PRO A 310 -9.28 -4.77 -3.50
C PRO A 310 -10.24 -5.84 -2.98
N ALA A 311 -9.76 -7.06 -2.75
CA ALA A 311 -10.55 -8.10 -2.10
C ALA A 311 -9.65 -9.10 -1.37
N ASN A 312 -10.02 -9.47 -0.16
CA ASN A 312 -9.49 -10.61 0.56
C ASN A 312 -10.43 -11.81 0.40
N LEU A 313 -10.13 -12.69 -0.54
CA LEU A 313 -10.99 -13.83 -0.86
C LEU A 313 -10.94 -14.95 0.20
N SER A 314 -10.05 -14.86 1.20
CA SER A 314 -10.12 -15.67 2.43
C SER A 314 -11.24 -15.19 3.38
N SER A 315 -11.73 -13.96 3.22
CA SER A 315 -12.89 -13.43 3.94
C SER A 315 -14.16 -13.69 3.13
N TYR A 316 -15.05 -14.55 3.62
CA TYR A 316 -16.35 -14.77 2.98
C TYR A 316 -17.22 -13.51 2.94
N ARG A 317 -17.00 -12.58 3.89
CA ARG A 317 -17.63 -11.25 3.87
C ARG A 317 -17.23 -10.46 2.63
N ASP A 318 -15.97 -10.54 2.23
CA ASP A 318 -15.48 -9.91 0.98
C ASP A 318 -15.99 -10.63 -0.26
N VAL A 319 -16.05 -11.96 -0.25
CA VAL A 319 -16.63 -12.74 -1.37
C VAL A 319 -18.08 -12.31 -1.60
N ASP A 320 -18.88 -12.26 -0.55
CA ASP A 320 -20.29 -11.84 -0.63
C ASP A 320 -20.43 -10.37 -1.01
N ALA A 321 -19.62 -9.49 -0.42
CA ALA A 321 -19.65 -8.07 -0.73
C ALA A 321 -19.26 -7.80 -2.18
N LEU A 322 -18.27 -8.52 -2.71
CA LEU A 322 -17.87 -8.46 -4.12
C LEU A 322 -19.01 -8.93 -5.02
N VAL A 323 -19.59 -10.11 -4.78
CA VAL A 323 -20.71 -10.65 -5.57
C VAL A 323 -21.87 -9.65 -5.59
N LYS A 324 -22.25 -9.15 -4.41
CA LYS A 324 -23.32 -8.16 -4.27
C LYS A 324 -22.99 -6.88 -5.04
N TRP A 325 -21.79 -6.35 -4.88
CA TRP A 325 -21.37 -5.12 -5.55
C TRP A 325 -21.40 -5.29 -7.07
N VAL A 326 -20.88 -6.40 -7.62
CA VAL A 326 -20.91 -6.66 -9.07
C VAL A 326 -22.35 -6.62 -9.61
N GLY A 327 -23.27 -7.33 -8.96
CA GLY A 327 -24.67 -7.46 -9.40
C GLY A 327 -25.59 -6.28 -9.10
N THR A 328 -25.13 -5.25 -8.38
CA THR A 328 -25.96 -4.09 -7.98
C THR A 328 -25.46 -2.77 -8.56
N VAL A 329 -26.32 -1.76 -8.62
CA VAL A 329 -25.94 -0.42 -9.10
C VAL A 329 -25.32 0.38 -7.97
N SER A 330 -24.10 0.90 -8.15
CA SER A 330 -23.49 1.86 -7.22
C SER A 330 -23.80 3.29 -7.68
N LYS A 331 -24.24 4.15 -6.77
CA LYS A 331 -24.67 5.52 -7.06
C LYS A 331 -24.05 6.50 -6.06
N LYS A 332 -23.75 7.71 -6.53
CA LYS A 332 -23.38 8.85 -5.68
C LYS A 332 -24.46 9.92 -5.81
N VAL A 333 -25.04 10.33 -4.68
CA VAL A 333 -25.99 11.43 -4.61
C VAL A 333 -25.22 12.68 -4.19
N SER A 334 -25.19 13.68 -5.06
CA SER A 334 -24.60 15.00 -4.80
C SER A 334 -25.70 16.05 -4.97
N GLY A 335 -26.27 16.51 -3.84
CA GLY A 335 -27.43 17.40 -3.86
C GLY A 335 -28.65 16.73 -4.50
N ALA A 336 -29.23 17.36 -5.53
CA ALA A 336 -30.37 16.82 -6.26
C ALA A 336 -29.98 15.82 -7.38
N THR A 337 -28.70 15.67 -7.71
CA THR A 337 -28.24 14.84 -8.82
C THR A 337 -27.75 13.49 -8.32
N THR A 338 -28.26 12.41 -8.92
CA THR A 338 -27.79 11.04 -8.68
C THR A 338 -26.95 10.57 -9.87
N THR A 339 -25.66 10.37 -9.66
CA THR A 339 -24.73 9.84 -10.67
C THR A 339 -24.55 8.34 -10.45
N ILE A 340 -24.79 7.53 -11.48
CA ILE A 340 -24.46 6.11 -11.45
C ILE A 340 -22.94 5.98 -11.59
N LEU A 341 -22.28 5.46 -10.55
CA LEU A 341 -20.84 5.20 -10.56
C LEU A 341 -20.52 3.88 -11.25
N LYS A 342 -21.36 2.86 -11.01
CA LYS A 342 -21.22 1.53 -11.61
C LYS A 342 -22.60 0.96 -11.90
N PRO A 343 -22.90 0.52 -13.13
CA PRO A 343 -24.13 -0.21 -13.41
C PRO A 343 -24.12 -1.59 -12.75
N ALA A 344 -25.28 -2.24 -12.66
CA ALA A 344 -25.33 -3.66 -12.31
C ALA A 344 -24.75 -4.46 -13.49
N TYR A 345 -23.86 -5.40 -13.19
CA TYR A 345 -23.28 -6.29 -14.19
C TYR A 345 -23.75 -7.72 -13.97
N ASN A 346 -23.94 -8.47 -15.06
CA ASN A 346 -24.20 -9.90 -15.07
C ASN A 346 -22.94 -10.61 -15.61
N PRO A 347 -22.07 -11.19 -14.76
CA PRO A 347 -20.80 -11.79 -15.18
C PRO A 347 -20.99 -12.97 -16.14
N THR A 348 -20.45 -12.86 -17.35
CA THR A 348 -20.50 -13.94 -18.34
C THR A 348 -19.30 -14.87 -18.24
N LEU A 349 -18.18 -14.41 -17.68
CA LEU A 349 -16.95 -15.18 -17.50
C LEU A 349 -16.44 -15.07 -16.05
N PHE A 350 -15.93 -16.16 -15.49
CA PHE A 350 -15.30 -16.17 -14.16
C PHE A 350 -14.01 -16.98 -14.14
N PHE A 351 -12.94 -16.36 -13.63
CA PHE A 351 -11.61 -16.94 -13.48
C PHE A 351 -11.18 -16.92 -11.99
N PRO A 352 -11.47 -17.97 -11.22
CA PRO A 352 -11.10 -18.11 -9.82
C PRO A 352 -9.61 -18.48 -9.63
N PHE A 353 -8.69 -17.58 -9.98
CA PHE A 353 -7.24 -17.87 -10.02
C PHE A 353 -6.49 -17.39 -8.75
N ALA A 354 -7.21 -16.91 -7.74
CA ALA A 354 -6.61 -16.54 -6.47
C ALA A 354 -6.05 -17.76 -5.73
N ALA A 355 -4.77 -17.70 -5.40
CA ALA A 355 -4.07 -18.69 -4.59
C ALA A 355 -2.99 -18.01 -3.74
N PRO A 356 -2.80 -18.43 -2.48
CA PRO A 356 -1.66 -18.00 -1.69
C PRO A 356 -0.41 -18.80 -2.13
N PRO A 357 0.82 -18.39 -1.73
CA PRO A 357 1.96 -19.30 -1.74
C PRO A 357 1.59 -20.59 -0.99
N VAL A 358 1.83 -21.73 -1.62
CA VAL A 358 1.50 -23.04 -1.05
C VAL A 358 2.77 -23.73 -0.58
N SER A 359 2.72 -24.23 0.65
CA SER A 359 3.79 -24.97 1.30
C SER A 359 3.23 -25.79 2.45
N GLY A 360 3.93 -26.85 2.83
CA GLY A 360 3.61 -27.67 4.00
C GLY A 360 3.47 -29.14 3.64
N THR A 361 3.70 -30.00 4.61
CA THR A 361 3.49 -31.44 4.50
C THR A 361 2.18 -31.84 5.16
N LEU A 362 1.76 -33.10 5.01
CA LEU A 362 0.58 -33.62 5.71
C LEU A 362 0.67 -33.46 7.25
N ALA A 363 1.89 -33.44 7.80
CA ALA A 363 2.12 -33.22 9.22
C ALA A 363 1.78 -31.80 9.68
N ASP A 364 1.73 -30.84 8.74
CA ASP A 364 1.38 -29.44 8.99
C ASP A 364 -0.14 -29.19 8.78
N SER A 365 -0.94 -30.26 8.75
CA SER A 365 -2.41 -30.18 8.68
C SER A 365 -2.99 -29.48 9.90
N GLY A 366 -4.04 -28.68 9.70
CA GLY A 366 -4.62 -27.76 10.69
C GLY A 366 -4.76 -26.35 10.10
N ALA A 367 -4.46 -25.32 10.90
CA ALA A 367 -4.60 -23.90 10.54
C ALA A 367 -4.06 -23.53 9.13
N LEU A 368 -2.90 -24.06 8.75
CA LEU A 368 -2.29 -23.79 7.45
C LEU A 368 -3.13 -24.33 6.29
N PHE A 369 -3.54 -25.60 6.37
CA PHE A 369 -4.34 -26.27 5.35
C PHE A 369 -5.74 -25.67 5.24
N GLU A 370 -6.34 -25.30 6.38
CA GLU A 370 -7.64 -24.64 6.42
C GLU A 370 -7.61 -23.26 5.74
N SER A 371 -6.59 -22.45 6.04
CA SER A 371 -6.41 -21.13 5.41
C SER A 371 -6.23 -21.24 3.90
N GLN A 372 -5.39 -22.16 3.43
CA GLN A 372 -5.17 -22.43 2.01
C GLN A 372 -6.45 -22.92 1.30
N SER A 373 -7.15 -23.88 1.91
CA SER A 373 -8.40 -24.45 1.38
C SER A 373 -9.53 -23.44 1.35
N ARG A 374 -9.61 -22.57 2.36
CA ARG A 374 -10.62 -21.51 2.44
C ARG A 374 -10.56 -20.58 1.25
N LEU A 375 -9.36 -20.12 0.88
CA LEU A 375 -9.17 -19.25 -0.27
C LEU A 375 -9.38 -19.98 -1.59
N MET A 376 -8.73 -21.13 -1.77
CA MET A 376 -8.65 -21.79 -3.08
C MET A 376 -9.85 -22.69 -3.40
N LEU A 377 -10.61 -23.17 -2.39
CA LEU A 377 -11.74 -24.09 -2.58
C LEU A 377 -13.07 -23.46 -2.17
N TRP A 378 -13.29 -23.27 -0.87
CA TRP A 378 -14.60 -22.87 -0.37
C TRP A 378 -14.99 -21.45 -0.78
N GLY A 379 -14.02 -20.52 -0.84
CA GLY A 379 -14.23 -19.19 -1.39
C GLY A 379 -14.62 -19.22 -2.88
N VAL A 380 -14.07 -20.16 -3.65
CA VAL A 380 -14.40 -20.37 -5.06
C VAL A 380 -15.81 -20.93 -5.23
N GLU A 381 -16.18 -21.96 -4.47
CA GLU A 381 -17.54 -22.50 -4.47
C GLU A 381 -18.58 -21.43 -4.12
N ARG A 382 -18.28 -20.64 -3.07
CA ARG A 382 -19.13 -19.54 -2.63
C ARG A 382 -19.27 -18.46 -3.71
N ALA A 383 -18.18 -18.10 -4.38
CA ALA A 383 -18.20 -17.13 -5.47
C ALA A 383 -18.99 -17.65 -6.69
N ILE A 384 -18.81 -18.91 -7.10
CA ILE A 384 -19.56 -19.53 -8.21
C ILE A 384 -21.06 -19.49 -7.90
N ALA A 385 -21.45 -19.95 -6.71
CA ALA A 385 -22.86 -19.95 -6.30
C ALA A 385 -23.43 -18.52 -6.24
N GLY A 386 -22.67 -17.57 -5.69
CA GLY A 386 -23.07 -16.17 -5.60
C GLY A 386 -23.26 -15.49 -6.96
N PHE A 387 -22.28 -15.59 -7.85
CA PHE A 387 -22.37 -15.00 -9.19
C PHE A 387 -23.45 -15.66 -10.06
N ALA A 388 -23.67 -16.97 -9.93
CA ALA A 388 -24.71 -17.68 -10.68
C ALA A 388 -26.13 -17.17 -10.39
N GLN A 389 -26.37 -16.65 -9.18
CA GLN A 389 -27.67 -16.09 -8.78
C GLN A 389 -27.92 -14.67 -9.32
N ILE A 390 -26.88 -13.98 -9.80
CA ILE A 390 -27.05 -12.64 -10.36
C ILE A 390 -27.95 -12.70 -11.59
N GLY A 391 -28.97 -11.85 -11.58
CA GLY A 391 -29.95 -11.78 -12.66
C GLY A 391 -30.82 -13.02 -12.81
N ALA A 392 -30.89 -13.93 -11.84
CA ALA A 392 -31.72 -15.14 -11.92
C ALA A 392 -33.21 -14.80 -12.19
N ASP A 393 -33.71 -13.72 -11.58
CA ASP A 393 -35.11 -13.28 -11.73
C ASP A 393 -35.35 -12.37 -12.96
N THR A 394 -34.30 -11.74 -13.49
CA THR A 394 -34.43 -10.68 -14.52
C THR A 394 -33.87 -11.07 -15.88
N ASP A 395 -32.89 -11.97 -15.91
CA ASP A 395 -32.19 -12.43 -17.12
C ASP A 395 -32.10 -13.96 -17.11
N VAL A 396 -33.19 -14.59 -17.54
CA VAL A 396 -33.36 -16.05 -17.52
C VAL A 396 -32.36 -16.77 -18.43
N LYS A 397 -31.87 -16.09 -19.48
CA LYS A 397 -30.91 -16.67 -20.45
C LYS A 397 -29.46 -16.54 -20.01
N HIS A 398 -29.17 -15.73 -19.00
CA HIS A 398 -27.82 -15.54 -18.53
C HIS A 398 -27.21 -16.84 -17.99
N CYS A 399 -26.01 -17.13 -18.46
CA CYS A 399 -25.20 -18.24 -18.02
C CYS A 399 -23.75 -17.76 -17.88
N MET A 400 -23.18 -17.95 -16.70
CA MET A 400 -21.77 -17.67 -16.43
C MET A 400 -20.92 -18.86 -16.88
N HIS A 401 -19.81 -18.60 -17.55
CA HIS A 401 -18.82 -19.62 -17.90
C HIS A 401 -17.61 -19.52 -16.97
N VAL A 402 -17.29 -20.60 -16.28
CA VAL A 402 -16.22 -20.64 -15.27
C VAL A 402 -15.04 -21.41 -15.82
N VAL A 403 -13.88 -20.76 -15.89
CA VAL A 403 -12.60 -21.41 -16.18
C VAL A 403 -11.97 -21.83 -14.86
N LEU A 404 -12.27 -23.06 -14.43
CA LEU A 404 -11.86 -23.57 -13.13
C LEU A 404 -10.45 -24.16 -13.22
N PRO A 405 -9.42 -23.57 -12.59
CA PRO A 405 -8.02 -23.95 -12.82
C PRO A 405 -7.68 -25.28 -12.15
N GLY A 406 -7.71 -26.36 -12.92
CA GLY A 406 -7.26 -27.69 -12.52
C GLY A 406 -5.73 -27.82 -12.52
N SER A 407 -5.24 -28.91 -11.94
CA SER A 407 -3.82 -29.23 -11.86
C SER A 407 -3.58 -30.73 -12.09
N PRO A 408 -2.49 -31.12 -12.79
CA PRO A 408 -2.05 -32.51 -12.82
C PRO A 408 -1.51 -32.99 -11.47
N ASN A 409 -1.09 -32.07 -10.60
CA ASN A 409 -0.56 -32.42 -9.30
C ASN A 409 -1.69 -32.71 -8.31
N ARG A 410 -1.86 -34.00 -7.96
CA ARG A 410 -2.80 -34.50 -6.95
C ARG A 410 -2.04 -35.06 -5.74
N GLY A 411 -1.08 -34.29 -5.23
CA GLY A 411 -0.16 -34.70 -4.16
C GLY A 411 1.04 -35.51 -4.65
N ILE A 412 1.40 -35.39 -5.93
CA ILE A 412 2.52 -36.14 -6.55
C ILE A 412 3.86 -35.57 -6.08
N PHE A 413 3.97 -34.24 -5.94
CA PHE A 413 5.22 -33.58 -5.54
C PHE A 413 5.45 -33.57 -4.03
N GLY A 414 4.38 -33.43 -3.24
CA GLY A 414 4.44 -33.25 -1.80
C GLY A 414 5.04 -31.89 -1.38
N GLY A 415 4.81 -31.49 -0.13
CA GLY A 415 5.33 -30.24 0.43
C GLY A 415 4.58 -28.97 -0.02
N ASP A 416 3.44 -29.13 -0.70
CA ASP A 416 2.59 -28.10 -1.28
C ASP A 416 1.31 -27.83 -0.48
N GLY A 417 1.29 -28.20 0.80
CA GLY A 417 0.17 -27.95 1.70
C GLY A 417 -1.12 -28.62 1.20
N ALA A 418 -2.24 -27.90 1.29
CA ALA A 418 -3.57 -28.38 0.87
C ALA A 418 -3.80 -28.31 -0.65
N TYR A 419 -2.78 -27.97 -1.45
CA TYR A 419 -2.95 -27.69 -2.88
C TYR A 419 -3.49 -28.90 -3.65
N GLY A 420 -2.91 -30.09 -3.44
CA GLY A 420 -3.31 -31.32 -4.11
C GLY A 420 -4.75 -31.73 -3.81
N GLU A 421 -5.17 -31.60 -2.56
CA GLU A 421 -6.54 -31.86 -2.09
C GLU A 421 -7.53 -30.88 -2.73
N VAL A 422 -7.21 -29.58 -2.72
CA VAL A 422 -8.06 -28.54 -3.31
C VAL A 422 -8.22 -28.76 -4.82
N LYS A 423 -7.13 -29.01 -5.54
CA LYS A 423 -7.20 -29.25 -6.99
C LYS A 423 -7.91 -30.57 -7.32
N SER A 424 -7.90 -31.54 -6.42
CA SER A 424 -8.74 -32.74 -6.54
C SER A 424 -10.23 -32.45 -6.34
N ALA A 425 -10.56 -31.60 -5.37
CA ALA A 425 -11.94 -31.22 -5.10
C ALA A 425 -12.58 -30.45 -6.28
N PHE A 426 -11.80 -29.81 -7.14
CA PHE A 426 -12.32 -29.14 -8.34
C PHE A 426 -12.97 -30.11 -9.33
N ASP A 427 -12.48 -31.35 -9.46
CA ASP A 427 -13.16 -32.38 -10.25
C ASP A 427 -14.56 -32.67 -9.67
N ALA A 428 -14.67 -32.69 -8.35
CA ALA A 428 -15.94 -32.91 -7.67
C ALA A 428 -16.91 -31.74 -7.91
N ILE A 429 -16.44 -30.49 -7.95
CA ILE A 429 -17.27 -29.32 -8.31
C ILE A 429 -17.86 -29.49 -9.72
N VAL A 430 -17.03 -29.85 -10.71
CA VAL A 430 -17.47 -30.08 -12.09
C VAL A 430 -18.47 -31.25 -12.16
N ASN A 431 -18.23 -32.32 -11.42
CA ASN A 431 -19.16 -33.46 -11.34
C ASN A 431 -20.49 -33.07 -10.69
N ARG A 432 -20.46 -32.31 -9.58
CA ARG A 432 -21.65 -31.81 -8.87
C ARG A 432 -22.56 -30.96 -9.74
N ALA A 433 -22.01 -30.24 -10.72
CA ALA A 433 -22.79 -29.46 -11.68
C ALA A 433 -23.85 -30.31 -12.42
N HIS A 434 -23.61 -31.61 -12.60
CA HIS A 434 -24.58 -32.51 -13.21
C HIS A 434 -25.80 -32.78 -12.30
N ALA A 435 -25.56 -32.90 -10.99
CA ALA A 435 -26.58 -33.24 -9.99
C ALA A 435 -27.30 -32.02 -9.39
N GLU A 436 -26.60 -30.90 -9.19
CA GLU A 436 -27.09 -29.75 -8.41
C GLU A 436 -27.66 -28.62 -9.28
N LYS A 437 -28.90 -28.79 -9.74
CA LYS A 437 -29.56 -27.83 -10.67
C LYS A 437 -29.87 -26.45 -10.10
N VAL A 438 -29.83 -26.29 -8.77
CA VAL A 438 -30.14 -25.02 -8.07
C VAL A 438 -29.19 -23.89 -8.48
N TRP A 439 -27.94 -24.21 -8.79
CA TRP A 439 -26.95 -23.24 -9.26
C TRP A 439 -26.39 -23.60 -10.65
N SER A 440 -26.29 -24.89 -11.00
CA SER A 440 -25.56 -25.31 -12.21
C SER A 440 -26.30 -25.02 -13.53
N ASN A 441 -27.61 -24.80 -13.52
CA ASN A 441 -28.37 -24.44 -14.73
C ASN A 441 -27.92 -23.11 -15.37
N ARG A 442 -27.20 -22.29 -14.60
CA ARG A 442 -26.70 -20.97 -15.03
C ARG A 442 -25.18 -20.91 -15.06
N VAL A 443 -24.52 -22.07 -15.00
CA VAL A 443 -23.06 -22.18 -14.98
C VAL A 443 -22.60 -23.25 -15.97
N THR A 444 -21.63 -22.91 -16.79
CA THR A 444 -20.87 -23.88 -17.60
C THR A 444 -19.41 -23.86 -17.17
N PHE A 445 -18.69 -24.95 -17.42
CA PHE A 445 -17.31 -25.10 -16.97
C PHE A 445 -16.36 -25.38 -18.14
N ALA A 446 -15.21 -24.72 -18.10
CA ALA A 446 -13.98 -25.23 -18.65
C ALA A 446 -13.05 -25.57 -17.48
N HIS A 447 -12.52 -26.79 -17.46
CA HIS A 447 -11.65 -27.30 -16.43
C HIS A 447 -10.28 -27.69 -17.01
N PRO A 448 -9.42 -26.70 -17.33
CA PRO A 448 -8.09 -26.97 -17.85
C PRO A 448 -7.16 -27.49 -16.73
N LYS A 449 -6.41 -28.54 -17.03
CA LYS A 449 -5.30 -29.03 -16.19
C LYS A 449 -4.04 -28.24 -16.55
N ILE A 450 -3.71 -27.24 -15.75
CA ILE A 450 -2.63 -26.29 -16.04
C ILE A 450 -1.28 -26.92 -15.65
N GLY A 451 -0.36 -26.98 -16.62
CA GLY A 451 1.00 -27.48 -16.45
C GLY A 451 1.99 -26.45 -15.90
N TRP A 452 3.27 -26.65 -16.22
CA TRP A 452 4.35 -25.80 -15.72
C TRP A 452 4.36 -24.42 -16.39
N VAL A 453 4.13 -23.36 -15.62
CA VAL A 453 4.15 -21.97 -16.10
C VAL A 453 5.26 -21.16 -15.44
N ARG A 454 6.18 -20.66 -16.27
CA ARG A 454 7.39 -19.94 -15.88
C ARG A 454 7.10 -18.55 -15.32
N GLY A 455 7.90 -18.09 -14.37
CA GLY A 455 7.90 -16.70 -13.89
C GLY A 455 6.68 -16.29 -13.04
N THR A 456 5.82 -17.24 -12.67
CA THR A 456 4.67 -16.97 -11.79
C THR A 456 5.10 -16.87 -10.32
N GLY A 457 4.32 -16.18 -9.49
CA GLY A 457 4.63 -16.10 -8.05
C GLY A 457 4.66 -17.45 -7.32
N LEU A 458 3.95 -18.47 -7.85
CA LEU A 458 3.93 -19.82 -7.29
C LEU A 458 5.11 -20.68 -7.73
N MET A 459 5.49 -20.59 -9.02
CA MET A 459 6.52 -21.47 -9.61
C MET A 459 7.86 -20.77 -9.84
N GLY A 460 7.96 -19.46 -9.60
CA GLY A 460 9.18 -18.68 -9.86
C GLY A 460 10.40 -19.17 -9.09
N ALA A 461 10.21 -19.72 -7.89
CA ALA A 461 11.28 -20.36 -7.13
C ALA A 461 11.87 -21.61 -7.84
N ASN A 462 11.08 -22.23 -8.73
CA ASN A 462 11.46 -23.40 -9.51
C ASN A 462 11.89 -23.04 -10.95
N ASP A 463 11.91 -21.77 -11.35
CA ASP A 463 12.36 -21.35 -12.68
C ASP A 463 13.77 -21.86 -13.04
N PRO A 464 14.74 -21.98 -12.10
CA PRO A 464 16.04 -22.58 -12.39
C PRO A 464 15.99 -24.06 -12.84
N LEU A 465 14.85 -24.74 -12.66
CA LEU A 465 14.66 -26.15 -13.05
C LEU A 465 14.09 -26.31 -14.46
N VAL A 466 13.69 -25.22 -15.13
CA VAL A 466 13.00 -25.26 -16.43
C VAL A 466 13.80 -26.03 -17.48
N GLU A 467 15.10 -25.75 -17.61
CA GLU A 467 15.95 -26.43 -18.61
C GLU A 467 16.04 -27.95 -18.34
N ALA A 468 16.14 -28.34 -17.07
CA ALA A 468 16.19 -29.75 -16.66
C ALA A 468 14.84 -30.47 -16.88
N VAL A 469 13.73 -29.75 -16.75
CA VAL A 469 12.38 -30.27 -17.04
C VAL A 469 12.19 -30.44 -18.56
N GLU A 470 12.60 -29.45 -19.36
CA GLU A 470 12.48 -29.49 -20.82
C GLU A 470 13.40 -30.55 -21.45
N SER A 471 14.57 -30.81 -20.87
CA SER A 471 15.46 -31.88 -21.34
C SER A 471 14.87 -33.29 -21.18
N ARG A 472 13.91 -33.47 -20.27
CA ARG A 472 13.11 -34.71 -20.11
C ARG A 472 11.92 -34.78 -21.07
N GLY A 473 11.79 -33.85 -22.01
CA GLY A 473 10.73 -33.84 -23.02
C GLY A 473 9.42 -33.20 -22.56
N LEU A 474 9.38 -32.56 -21.38
CA LEU A 474 8.21 -31.85 -20.88
C LEU A 474 8.16 -30.43 -21.46
N LYS A 475 6.96 -29.97 -21.82
CA LYS A 475 6.76 -28.61 -22.33
C LYS A 475 6.41 -27.65 -21.20
N THR A 476 7.17 -26.56 -21.06
CA THR A 476 6.79 -25.44 -20.18
C THR A 476 6.12 -24.32 -20.97
N PHE A 477 5.39 -23.45 -20.27
CA PHE A 477 4.65 -22.34 -20.87
C PHE A 477 5.07 -21.01 -20.25
N THR A 478 5.01 -19.92 -21.02
CA THR A 478 4.98 -18.56 -20.47
C THR A 478 3.58 -18.23 -19.93
N THR A 479 3.47 -17.16 -19.13
CA THR A 479 2.17 -16.67 -18.67
C THR A 479 1.26 -16.23 -19.81
N SER A 480 1.81 -15.62 -20.86
CA SER A 480 1.08 -15.21 -22.07
C SER A 480 0.59 -16.43 -22.87
N GLN A 481 1.45 -17.43 -23.08
CA GLN A 481 1.09 -18.69 -23.75
C GLN A 481 -0.07 -19.38 -23.03
N MET A 482 0.04 -19.54 -21.70
CA MET A 482 -1.03 -20.17 -20.92
C MET A 482 -2.32 -19.34 -20.94
N ALA A 483 -2.23 -18.01 -20.82
CA ALA A 483 -3.41 -17.15 -20.88
C ALA A 483 -4.13 -17.26 -22.23
N ASN A 484 -3.41 -17.30 -23.35
CA ASN A 484 -4.01 -17.48 -24.68
C ASN A 484 -4.77 -18.81 -24.81
N LEU A 485 -4.17 -19.91 -24.32
CA LEU A 485 -4.83 -21.22 -24.28
C LEU A 485 -6.10 -21.22 -23.42
N LEU A 486 -6.09 -20.50 -22.29
CA LEU A 486 -7.27 -20.38 -21.42
C LEU A 486 -8.37 -19.52 -22.04
N LEU A 487 -8.01 -18.47 -22.79
CA LEU A 487 -8.97 -17.58 -23.46
C LEU A 487 -9.69 -18.29 -24.62
N ASP A 488 -9.05 -19.25 -25.29
CA ASP A 488 -9.72 -20.09 -26.31
C ASP A 488 -10.92 -20.85 -25.75
N LEU A 489 -10.83 -21.27 -24.50
CA LEU A 489 -11.89 -21.99 -23.79
C LEU A 489 -13.10 -21.09 -23.51
N CYS A 490 -12.96 -19.76 -23.67
CA CYS A 490 -14.00 -18.78 -23.41
C CYS A 490 -14.70 -18.28 -24.69
N THR A 491 -14.24 -18.70 -25.87
CA THR A 491 -14.86 -18.32 -27.14
C THR A 491 -16.33 -18.72 -27.19
N LYS A 492 -17.12 -18.10 -28.07
CA LYS A 492 -18.55 -18.44 -28.22
C LYS A 492 -18.74 -19.93 -28.52
N ASP A 493 -17.96 -20.47 -29.45
CA ASP A 493 -17.99 -21.88 -29.83
C ASP A 493 -17.62 -22.79 -28.65
N ALA A 494 -16.57 -22.44 -27.87
CA ALA A 494 -16.21 -23.20 -26.68
C ALA A 494 -17.32 -23.18 -25.62
N ARG A 495 -17.98 -22.03 -25.39
CA ARG A 495 -19.12 -21.93 -24.47
C ARG A 495 -20.32 -22.75 -24.94
N GLU A 496 -20.59 -22.81 -26.24
CA GLU A 496 -21.63 -23.67 -26.81
C GLU A 496 -21.34 -25.17 -26.61
N LEU A 497 -20.07 -25.57 -26.67
CA LEU A 497 -19.64 -26.92 -26.31
C LEU A 497 -19.76 -27.17 -24.80
N ALA A 498 -19.33 -26.21 -23.98
CA ALA A 498 -19.40 -26.27 -22.51
C ALA A 498 -20.84 -26.37 -21.99
N ALA A 499 -21.80 -25.82 -22.71
CA ALA A 499 -23.23 -25.94 -22.42
C ALA A 499 -23.77 -27.37 -22.58
N LYS A 500 -23.10 -28.22 -23.37
CA LYS A 500 -23.45 -29.63 -23.53
C LYS A 500 -22.77 -30.50 -22.48
N ALA A 501 -21.48 -30.28 -22.26
CA ALA A 501 -20.68 -30.95 -21.24
C ALA A 501 -19.48 -30.07 -20.85
N PRO A 502 -19.02 -30.12 -19.59
CA PRO A 502 -17.82 -29.40 -19.16
C PRO A 502 -16.60 -29.70 -20.06
N LEU A 503 -15.82 -28.67 -20.39
CA LEU A 503 -14.60 -28.84 -21.19
C LEU A 503 -13.45 -29.31 -20.29
N ASP A 504 -13.06 -30.58 -20.37
CA ASP A 504 -11.83 -31.09 -19.73
C ASP A 504 -10.67 -30.97 -20.73
N VAL A 505 -9.69 -30.10 -20.44
CA VAL A 505 -8.61 -29.76 -21.37
C VAL A 505 -7.26 -30.00 -20.70
N ASP A 506 -6.43 -30.80 -21.35
CA ASP A 506 -5.07 -31.07 -20.88
C ASP A 506 -4.11 -29.98 -21.37
N LEU A 507 -3.67 -29.11 -20.46
CA LEU A 507 -2.64 -28.08 -20.68
C LEU A 507 -1.38 -28.36 -19.85
N THR A 508 -1.12 -29.64 -19.55
CA THR A 508 -0.03 -30.05 -18.64
C THR A 508 1.34 -29.99 -19.29
N GLY A 509 1.40 -30.07 -20.62
CA GLY A 509 2.67 -30.17 -21.35
C GLY A 509 3.39 -31.51 -21.12
N GLY A 510 2.65 -32.57 -20.76
CA GLY A 510 3.19 -33.88 -20.36
C GLY A 510 3.47 -33.99 -18.86
N LEU A 511 3.25 -32.92 -18.08
CA LEU A 511 3.47 -32.95 -16.64
C LEU A 511 2.49 -33.92 -15.94
N GLY A 512 3.01 -34.92 -15.25
CA GLY A 512 2.23 -35.96 -14.57
C GLY A 512 2.13 -37.29 -15.32
N SER A 513 2.70 -37.41 -16.53
CA SER A 513 2.77 -38.69 -17.25
C SER A 513 3.83 -39.65 -16.67
N GLU A 514 4.88 -39.12 -16.05
CA GLU A 514 5.93 -39.88 -15.36
C GLU A 514 6.22 -39.28 -13.98
N PRO A 515 6.70 -40.07 -13.00
CA PRO A 515 7.10 -39.56 -11.69
C PRO A 515 8.30 -38.60 -11.83
N LEU A 516 8.13 -37.36 -11.38
CA LEU A 516 9.19 -36.35 -11.38
C LEU A 516 9.70 -36.12 -9.96
N ASP A 517 10.98 -36.43 -9.72
CA ASP A 517 11.64 -36.09 -8.47
C ASP A 517 12.27 -34.69 -8.56
N LEU A 518 11.68 -33.73 -7.85
CA LEU A 518 12.15 -32.34 -7.81
C LEU A 518 13.55 -32.20 -7.19
N ASN A 519 13.97 -33.11 -6.31
CA ASN A 519 15.31 -33.07 -5.72
C ASN A 519 16.37 -33.52 -6.74
N GLU A 520 16.03 -34.52 -7.55
CA GLU A 520 16.89 -34.96 -8.65
C GLU A 520 17.08 -33.85 -9.69
N LEU A 521 15.98 -33.17 -10.07
CA LEU A 521 16.03 -32.02 -10.98
C LEU A 521 16.85 -30.87 -10.41
N LYS A 522 16.74 -30.57 -9.11
CA LYS A 522 17.58 -29.57 -8.43
C LYS A 522 19.06 -29.96 -8.49
N ALA A 523 19.40 -31.22 -8.25
CA ALA A 523 20.78 -31.70 -8.34
C ALA A 523 21.34 -31.61 -9.78
N GLN A 524 20.52 -31.96 -10.78
CA GLN A 524 20.87 -31.83 -12.21
C GLN A 524 21.10 -30.37 -12.59
N ALA A 525 20.18 -29.47 -12.23
CA ALA A 525 20.28 -28.04 -12.50
C ALA A 525 21.53 -27.40 -11.83
N LEU A 526 21.85 -27.80 -10.59
CA LEU A 526 23.08 -27.36 -9.91
C LEU A 526 24.35 -27.81 -10.63
N GLN A 527 24.39 -29.06 -11.11
CA GLN A 527 25.51 -29.59 -11.89
C GLN A 527 25.67 -28.90 -13.24
N GLU A 528 24.57 -28.65 -13.95
CA GLU A 528 24.59 -27.94 -15.24
C GLU A 528 24.98 -26.47 -15.07
N ASN A 529 24.48 -25.79 -14.04
CA ASN A 529 24.89 -24.42 -13.71
C ASN A 529 26.38 -24.36 -13.37
N SER A 530 26.90 -25.34 -12.60
CA SER A 530 28.33 -25.44 -12.31
C SER A 530 29.17 -25.70 -13.57
N ARG A 531 28.68 -26.50 -14.53
CA ARG A 531 29.34 -26.71 -15.84
C ARG A 531 29.29 -25.45 -16.71
N LYS A 532 28.18 -24.72 -16.74
CA LYS A 532 28.04 -23.46 -17.47
C LYS A 532 28.96 -22.38 -16.88
N GLN A 533 29.06 -22.32 -15.56
CA GLN A 533 29.95 -21.40 -14.85
C GLN A 533 31.43 -21.73 -15.10
N ALA A 534 31.81 -23.01 -15.05
CA ALA A 534 33.17 -23.45 -15.42
C ALA A 534 33.53 -23.19 -16.89
N ASN A 535 32.56 -23.30 -17.82
CA ASN A 535 32.75 -22.96 -19.23
C ASN A 535 32.81 -21.44 -19.46
N GLN A 536 32.06 -20.63 -18.69
CA GLN A 536 32.15 -19.17 -18.71
C GLN A 536 33.51 -18.69 -18.18
N ASP A 537 34.00 -19.29 -17.09
CA ASP A 537 35.32 -19.00 -16.53
C ASP A 537 36.47 -19.40 -17.49
N ALA A 538 36.31 -20.47 -18.27
CA ALA A 538 37.27 -20.85 -19.33
C ALA A 538 37.21 -19.95 -20.58
N SER A 539 36.10 -19.23 -20.81
CA SER A 539 35.92 -18.31 -21.94
C SER A 539 36.23 -16.84 -21.62
N ASN A 540 36.38 -16.49 -20.34
CA ASN A 540 36.72 -15.14 -19.89
C ASN A 540 38.23 -14.84 -19.84
N ASP A 541 39.10 -15.78 -20.23
CA ASP A 541 40.56 -15.57 -20.28
C ASP A 541 41.04 -14.81 -21.54
N SER A 542 40.11 -14.34 -22.38
CA SER A 542 40.45 -13.46 -23.51
C SER A 542 39.30 -12.53 -23.90
N SER A 543 39.09 -11.44 -23.17
CA SER A 543 38.90 -10.10 -23.77
C SER A 543 38.55 -9.01 -22.75
N ASN A 544 39.23 -7.89 -22.94
CA ASN A 544 38.85 -6.52 -22.60
C ASN A 544 38.90 -6.09 -21.13
N LYS A 545 40.07 -5.52 -20.79
CA LYS A 545 40.19 -4.29 -19.99
C LYS A 545 39.15 -3.28 -20.49
N SER A 546 37.98 -3.26 -19.86
CA SER A 546 37.05 -2.15 -19.97
C SER A 546 37.74 -0.97 -19.32
N GLU A 547 37.98 0.10 -20.07
CA GLU A 547 38.28 1.41 -19.50
C GLU A 547 37.24 1.69 -18.43
N VAL A 548 37.67 1.74 -17.17
CA VAL A 548 36.91 2.40 -16.12
C VAL A 548 36.87 3.86 -16.54
N LYS A 549 35.84 4.25 -17.30
CA LYS A 549 35.39 5.62 -17.28
C LYS A 549 35.09 5.89 -15.82
N SER A 550 35.93 6.68 -15.17
CA SER A 550 35.62 7.35 -13.93
C SER A 550 34.38 8.21 -14.20
N ILE A 551 33.20 7.59 -14.09
CA ILE A 551 31.96 8.32 -13.97
C ILE A 551 32.09 9.00 -12.61
N ASN A 552 32.47 10.28 -12.62
CA ASN A 552 32.27 11.13 -11.45
C ASN A 552 30.80 10.98 -11.05
N LYS A 553 30.55 10.35 -9.90
CA LYS A 553 29.21 9.94 -9.44
C LYS A 553 28.25 11.11 -9.29
N ALA A 554 28.77 12.32 -9.10
CA ALA A 554 27.99 13.54 -9.03
C ALA A 554 28.83 14.70 -9.57
N LEU A 555 28.89 14.90 -10.89
CA LEU A 555 29.20 16.24 -11.38
C LEU A 555 27.92 17.06 -11.28
N PRO A 556 27.91 18.19 -10.55
CA PRO A 556 26.86 19.19 -10.72
C PRO A 556 26.85 19.53 -12.21
N SER A 557 25.74 19.23 -12.88
CA SER A 557 25.48 19.75 -14.21
C SER A 557 24.66 21.01 -14.00
N PRO A 558 25.29 22.20 -13.76
CA PRO A 558 24.53 23.42 -13.71
C PRO A 558 23.79 23.54 -15.03
N ASN A 559 22.46 23.57 -14.98
CA ASN A 559 21.67 23.86 -16.17
C ASN A 559 21.92 25.33 -16.49
N ILE A 560 22.86 25.60 -17.40
CA ILE A 560 23.16 26.94 -17.87
C ILE A 560 22.00 27.34 -18.79
N PRO A 561 21.18 28.34 -18.43
CA PRO A 561 20.11 28.80 -19.30
C PRO A 561 20.72 29.24 -20.62
N THR A 562 20.33 28.59 -21.72
CA THR A 562 20.70 29.02 -23.07
C THR A 562 19.51 29.75 -23.67
N GLN A 563 19.78 30.78 -24.46
CA GLN A 563 18.71 31.44 -25.21
C GLN A 563 18.12 30.43 -26.19
N ALA A 564 16.81 30.21 -26.12
CA ALA A 564 16.12 29.33 -27.06
C ALA A 564 16.38 29.79 -28.50
N ARG A 565 16.46 28.84 -29.43
CA ARG A 565 16.66 29.14 -30.86
C ARG A 565 15.52 30.02 -31.34
N VAL A 566 15.84 31.25 -31.75
CA VAL A 566 14.86 32.21 -32.27
C VAL A 566 14.70 32.01 -33.78
N ASN A 567 13.47 31.81 -34.25
CA ASN A 567 13.14 31.92 -35.66
C ASN A 567 12.71 33.36 -35.96
N LEU A 568 13.54 34.12 -36.67
CA LEU A 568 13.29 35.54 -36.94
C LEU A 568 12.00 35.80 -37.76
N GLU A 569 11.52 34.79 -38.49
CA GLU A 569 10.26 34.88 -39.24
C GLU A 569 9.04 35.08 -38.33
N ASP A 570 9.04 34.48 -37.14
CA ASP A 570 7.93 34.58 -36.18
C ASP A 570 7.78 36.00 -35.62
N TRP A 571 8.82 36.83 -35.74
CA TRP A 571 8.88 38.19 -35.21
C TRP A 571 8.53 39.27 -36.24
N LYS A 572 8.30 38.91 -37.51
CA LYS A 572 8.00 39.87 -38.58
C LYS A 572 6.72 40.68 -38.35
N ASN A 573 5.77 40.13 -37.60
CA ASN A 573 4.47 40.76 -37.33
C ASN A 573 4.38 41.41 -35.93
N VAL A 574 5.49 41.44 -35.17
CA VAL A 574 5.50 42.05 -33.84
C VAL A 574 5.73 43.55 -33.99
N THR A 575 4.65 44.34 -33.88
CA THR A 575 4.68 45.80 -34.01
C THR A 575 4.80 46.54 -32.67
N ALA A 576 4.68 45.82 -31.55
CA ALA A 576 4.79 46.40 -30.22
C ALA A 576 6.23 46.85 -29.93
N LYS A 577 6.41 48.06 -29.42
CA LYS A 577 7.75 48.55 -29.03
C LYS A 577 8.23 47.77 -27.81
N PRO A 578 9.55 47.52 -27.64
CA PRO A 578 10.06 46.80 -26.47
C PRO A 578 9.65 47.39 -25.12
N GLN A 579 9.54 48.72 -25.03
CA GLN A 579 9.06 49.43 -23.83
C GLN A 579 7.59 49.15 -23.47
N ASP A 580 6.79 48.71 -24.45
CA ASP A 580 5.38 48.40 -24.29
C ASP A 580 5.16 46.89 -24.08
N GLN A 581 6.24 46.09 -24.02
CA GLN A 581 6.20 44.65 -23.81
C GLN A 581 6.52 44.30 -22.36
N ILE A 582 5.64 43.53 -21.72
CA ILE A 582 5.87 42.98 -20.38
C ILE A 582 6.60 41.65 -20.55
N VAL A 583 7.76 41.51 -19.91
CA VAL A 583 8.58 40.29 -19.92
C VAL A 583 8.80 39.77 -18.50
N ILE A 584 8.75 38.46 -18.33
CA ILE A 584 9.12 37.81 -17.07
C ILE A 584 10.64 37.71 -17.02
N VAL A 585 11.27 38.49 -16.14
CA VAL A 585 12.75 38.53 -16.00
C VAL A 585 13.29 37.49 -15.02
N SER A 586 12.47 37.05 -14.06
CA SER A 586 12.83 36.05 -13.05
C SER A 586 11.58 35.47 -12.39
N VAL A 587 11.70 34.25 -11.88
CA VAL A 587 10.70 33.56 -11.07
C VAL A 587 11.41 32.90 -9.89
N GLY A 588 10.83 33.05 -8.69
CA GLY A 588 11.24 32.34 -7.48
C GLY A 588 10.04 31.56 -6.91
N GLU A 589 10.32 30.42 -6.30
CA GLU A 589 9.33 29.53 -5.72
C GLU A 589 9.87 29.00 -4.39
N ILE A 590 8.97 28.87 -3.41
CA ILE A 590 9.14 28.04 -2.22
C ILE A 590 7.88 27.17 -2.13
N GLY A 591 8.04 25.86 -2.24
CA GLY A 591 6.94 24.92 -2.20
C GLY A 591 7.30 23.60 -1.50
N PRO A 592 6.42 22.59 -1.56
CA PRO A 592 6.65 21.30 -0.92
C PRO A 592 7.91 20.56 -1.39
N TRP A 593 8.46 20.96 -2.54
CA TRP A 593 9.71 20.44 -3.09
C TRP A 593 10.84 21.48 -3.07
N GLY A 594 10.79 22.45 -2.15
CA GLY A 594 11.82 23.49 -2.02
C GLY A 594 11.71 24.58 -3.09
N SER A 595 12.81 24.86 -3.78
CA SER A 595 12.89 25.89 -4.81
C SER A 595 12.30 25.44 -6.16
N GLY A 596 12.16 26.37 -7.10
CA GLY A 596 11.74 26.05 -8.46
C GLY A 596 12.69 25.11 -9.21
N ARG A 597 13.96 24.98 -8.78
CA ARG A 597 14.94 24.05 -9.36
C ARG A 597 14.71 22.63 -8.88
N THR A 598 14.55 22.47 -7.57
CA THR A 598 14.33 21.17 -6.92
C THR A 598 12.94 20.63 -7.25
N ARG A 599 11.91 21.49 -7.27
CA ARG A 599 10.57 21.15 -7.74
C ARG A 599 10.57 20.71 -9.21
N PHE A 600 11.33 21.38 -10.09
CA PHE A 600 11.46 20.95 -11.50
C PHE A 600 12.14 19.58 -11.64
N SER A 601 13.19 19.33 -10.86
CA SER A 601 13.81 18.00 -10.83
C SER A 601 12.85 16.93 -10.31
N ALA A 602 12.05 17.24 -9.30
CA ALA A 602 11.04 16.32 -8.77
C ALA A 602 9.94 16.06 -9.81
N GLU A 603 9.38 17.10 -10.40
CA GLU A 603 8.30 17.04 -11.40
C GLU A 603 8.66 16.16 -12.61
N GLN A 604 9.91 16.23 -13.09
CA GLN A 604 10.37 15.38 -14.20
C GLN A 604 10.62 13.92 -13.80
N SER A 605 10.77 13.62 -12.51
CA SER A 605 11.26 12.33 -12.03
C SER A 605 10.28 11.55 -11.16
N ILE A 606 9.19 12.19 -10.71
CA ILE A 606 8.09 11.50 -10.01
C ILE A 606 7.47 10.51 -10.99
N GLN A 607 7.55 9.23 -10.62
CA GLN A 607 6.92 8.15 -11.37
C GLN A 607 5.55 7.80 -10.78
N ASP A 608 4.69 7.21 -11.60
CA ASP A 608 3.34 6.75 -11.22
C ASP A 608 3.32 5.76 -10.04
N ASN A 609 4.43 5.06 -9.78
CA ASN A 609 4.56 4.15 -8.62
C ASN A 609 4.94 4.88 -7.31
N GLY A 610 5.09 6.21 -7.34
CA GLY A 610 5.51 7.05 -6.23
C GLY A 610 7.02 7.15 -6.03
N THR A 611 7.83 6.49 -6.87
CA THR A 611 9.29 6.62 -6.82
C THR A 611 9.71 7.96 -7.42
N VAL A 612 10.65 8.65 -6.77
CA VAL A 612 11.17 9.95 -7.23
C VAL A 612 12.67 9.84 -7.43
N SER A 613 13.16 10.20 -8.63
CA SER A 613 14.58 10.15 -8.96
C SER A 613 15.15 11.57 -9.10
N LEU A 614 15.50 12.18 -7.98
CA LEU A 614 16.09 13.52 -7.96
C LEU A 614 17.53 13.49 -8.51
N CYS A 615 17.94 14.57 -9.18
CA CYS A 615 19.34 14.76 -9.52
C CYS A 615 20.16 15.08 -8.25
N ALA A 616 21.46 14.77 -8.26
CA ALA A 616 22.35 14.98 -7.11
C ALA A 616 22.34 16.43 -6.61
N GLY A 617 22.30 17.41 -7.53
CA GLY A 617 22.21 18.83 -7.16
C GLY A 617 20.92 19.20 -6.45
N ALA A 618 19.78 18.59 -6.82
CA ALA A 618 18.52 18.81 -6.14
C ALA A 618 18.49 18.16 -4.75
N VAL A 619 19.10 16.97 -4.62
CA VAL A 619 19.28 16.30 -3.33
C VAL A 619 20.13 17.15 -2.40
N LEU A 620 21.25 17.69 -2.88
CA LEU A 620 22.10 18.57 -2.09
C LEU A 620 21.39 19.85 -1.64
N GLU A 621 20.70 20.52 -2.57
CA GLU A 621 19.97 21.76 -2.28
C GLU A 621 18.85 21.54 -1.24
N LEU A 622 18.13 20.42 -1.34
CA LEU A 622 17.11 20.04 -0.37
C LEU A 622 17.71 19.62 0.97
N ALA A 623 18.78 18.81 0.99
CA ALA A 623 19.48 18.42 2.21
C ALA A 623 19.93 19.65 3.01
N TRP A 624 20.50 20.64 2.31
CA TRP A 624 20.90 21.91 2.90
C TRP A 624 19.69 22.73 3.40
N SER A 625 18.66 22.88 2.56
CA SER A 625 17.46 23.65 2.92
C SER A 625 16.69 23.04 4.10
N MET A 626 16.75 21.72 4.27
CA MET A 626 16.13 20.97 5.37
C MET A 626 17.01 20.91 6.62
N GLY A 627 18.23 21.47 6.59
CA GLY A 627 19.16 21.44 7.71
C GLY A 627 19.81 20.07 7.97
N LEU A 628 19.70 19.11 7.04
CA LEU A 628 20.37 17.81 7.13
C LEU A 628 21.88 17.92 6.88
N LEU A 629 22.28 18.93 6.09
CA LEU A 629 23.66 19.23 5.77
C LEU A 629 23.93 20.72 5.91
N THR A 630 25.13 21.05 6.40
CA THR A 630 25.62 22.43 6.47
C THR A 630 27.04 22.50 5.93
N TRP A 631 27.34 23.52 5.14
CA TRP A 631 28.71 23.77 4.70
C TRP A 631 29.52 24.38 5.84
N GLN A 632 30.73 23.87 6.09
CA GLN A 632 31.68 24.47 7.02
C GLN A 632 33.04 24.61 6.37
N ASP A 633 33.71 25.75 6.60
CA ASP A 633 35.07 26.00 6.09
C ASP A 633 36.16 25.41 7.01
N SER A 634 35.80 25.06 8.25
CA SER A 634 36.71 24.53 9.28
C SER A 634 36.04 23.37 10.03
N PRO A 635 36.76 22.30 10.42
CA PRO A 635 38.21 22.10 10.30
C PRO A 635 38.71 21.77 8.89
N LYS A 636 37.82 21.30 8.00
CA LYS A 636 38.10 21.06 6.58
C LYS A 636 36.92 21.58 5.76
N PRO A 637 37.14 22.38 4.69
CA PRO A 637 36.05 22.83 3.83
C PRO A 637 35.24 21.66 3.28
N GLY A 638 33.94 21.63 3.56
CA GLY A 638 33.04 20.58 3.08
C GLY A 638 31.64 20.59 3.69
N TRP A 639 30.84 19.60 3.31
CA TRP A 639 29.50 19.38 3.86
C TRP A 639 29.57 18.55 5.12
N TYR A 640 28.87 18.99 6.16
CA TYR A 640 28.80 18.31 7.45
C TYR A 640 27.37 17.96 7.78
N ASP A 641 27.14 16.77 8.34
CA ASP A 641 25.84 16.36 8.87
C ASP A 641 25.53 16.97 10.23
N ALA A 642 24.33 16.71 10.74
CA ALA A 642 23.86 17.24 12.02
C ALA A 642 24.75 16.80 13.21
N GLU A 643 25.42 15.65 13.09
CA GLU A 643 26.38 15.12 14.06
C GLU A 643 27.78 15.75 13.93
N GLY A 644 28.00 16.61 12.94
CA GLY A 644 29.29 17.27 12.70
C GLY A 644 30.30 16.38 11.97
N THR A 645 29.85 15.35 11.27
CA THR A 645 30.70 14.46 10.45
C THR A 645 30.78 14.97 9.02
N LEU A 646 32.00 15.01 8.45
CA LEU A 646 32.22 15.41 7.06
C LEU A 646 31.61 14.35 6.11
N VAL A 647 30.73 14.79 5.21
CA VAL A 647 30.12 13.96 4.17
C VAL A 647 30.70 14.34 2.80
N PRO A 648 31.36 13.42 2.09
CA PRO A 648 31.81 13.64 0.71
C PRO A 648 30.63 13.96 -0.22
N GLU A 649 30.81 14.90 -1.15
CA GLU A 649 29.73 15.39 -2.02
C GLU A 649 29.12 14.28 -2.89
N GLU A 650 29.97 13.34 -3.34
CA GLU A 650 29.60 12.18 -4.14
C GLU A 650 28.65 11.21 -3.43
N ASP A 651 28.64 11.19 -2.09
CA ASP A 651 27.85 10.25 -1.27
C ASP A 651 26.52 10.86 -0.82
N ILE A 652 26.37 12.20 -0.91
CA ILE A 652 25.18 12.93 -0.44
C ILE A 652 23.90 12.44 -1.13
N ALA A 653 23.96 12.22 -2.43
CA ALA A 653 22.80 11.80 -3.22
C ALA A 653 22.26 10.44 -2.76
N GLU A 654 23.14 9.47 -2.52
CA GLU A 654 22.75 8.12 -2.08
C GLU A 654 22.32 8.11 -0.62
N LYS A 655 23.02 8.85 0.25
CA LYS A 655 22.76 8.88 1.70
C LYS A 655 21.44 9.57 2.06
N TYR A 656 21.10 10.70 1.42
CA TYR A 656 19.97 11.55 1.86
C TYR A 656 18.74 11.52 0.96
N ARG A 657 18.81 10.96 -0.26
CA ARG A 657 17.68 10.97 -1.21
C ARG A 657 16.38 10.46 -0.59
N ASP A 658 16.43 9.30 0.06
CA ASP A 658 15.21 8.64 0.53
C ASP A 658 14.57 9.39 1.69
N GLU A 659 15.38 9.95 2.60
CA GLU A 659 14.91 10.81 3.69
C GLU A 659 14.28 12.11 3.16
N ILE A 660 14.92 12.76 2.18
CA ILE A 660 14.40 13.98 1.55
C ILE A 660 13.09 13.71 0.85
N VAL A 661 13.00 12.65 0.06
CA VAL A 661 11.76 12.28 -0.65
C VAL A 661 10.65 11.98 0.34
N ALA A 662 10.94 11.30 1.46
CA ALA A 662 9.95 11.01 2.49
C ALA A 662 9.39 12.26 3.18
N ARG A 663 10.19 13.34 3.28
CA ARG A 663 9.82 14.61 3.93
C ARG A 663 9.40 15.72 2.97
N SER A 664 9.39 15.46 1.66
CA SER A 664 9.04 16.42 0.61
C SER A 664 7.71 16.07 -0.07
N GLY A 665 7.11 17.05 -0.75
CA GLY A 665 5.89 16.85 -1.53
C GLY A 665 4.62 16.74 -0.69
N ILE A 666 3.58 16.13 -1.27
CA ILE A 666 2.30 15.89 -0.59
C ILE A 666 2.45 14.69 0.33
N ARG A 667 2.32 14.93 1.64
CA ARG A 667 2.51 13.92 2.68
C ARG A 667 1.65 14.25 3.90
N PRO A 668 1.44 13.30 4.83
CA PRO A 668 0.86 13.60 6.13
C PRO A 668 1.68 14.66 6.86
N PHE A 669 1.00 15.48 7.67
CA PHE A 669 1.67 16.41 8.58
C PHE A 669 2.49 15.64 9.61
N GLU A 670 3.61 16.23 10.02
CA GLU A 670 4.35 15.79 11.20
C GLU A 670 3.74 16.37 12.48
N THR A 671 4.07 15.77 13.63
CA THR A 671 3.65 16.25 14.95
C THR A 671 4.05 17.72 15.14
N GLY A 672 3.12 18.58 15.55
CA GLY A 672 3.33 20.02 15.73
C GLY A 672 3.23 20.85 14.44
N MET A 673 2.97 20.21 13.30
CA MET A 673 2.70 20.86 12.00
C MET A 673 1.24 20.65 11.58
N GLY A 674 0.33 20.48 12.54
CA GLY A 674 -1.09 20.24 12.32
C GLY A 674 -1.50 18.77 12.21
N SER A 675 -0.60 17.81 12.52
CA SER A 675 -0.99 16.39 12.69
C SER A 675 -1.92 16.21 13.89
N ASP A 676 -1.75 17.07 14.88
CA ASP A 676 -2.47 17.21 16.14
C ASP A 676 -3.98 17.46 15.90
N TYR A 677 -4.34 18.12 14.80
CA TYR A 677 -5.73 18.33 14.40
C TYR A 677 -6.49 17.04 14.05
N LYS A 678 -5.80 15.96 13.68
CA LYS A 678 -6.45 14.72 13.23
C LYS A 678 -7.18 14.00 14.36
N ASP A 679 -6.65 14.10 15.59
CA ASP A 679 -7.19 13.42 16.76
C ASP A 679 -8.11 14.32 17.59
N GLY A 680 -8.56 15.45 17.02
CA GLY A 680 -9.48 16.36 17.69
C GLY A 680 -8.81 17.25 18.74
N ALA A 681 -7.49 17.49 18.65
CA ALA A 681 -6.82 18.53 19.44
C ALA A 681 -7.16 19.96 18.93
N ASN A 682 -8.29 20.13 18.25
CA ASN A 682 -8.88 21.45 18.10
C ASN A 682 -9.22 21.91 19.52
N GLU A 683 -8.54 22.93 20.00
CA GLU A 683 -9.00 23.67 21.17
C GLU A 683 -10.30 24.37 20.77
N GLU A 684 -11.43 23.71 21.05
CA GLU A 684 -12.76 24.29 20.93
C GLU A 684 -13.12 24.87 22.29
N GLU A 685 -13.10 26.20 22.41
CA GLU A 685 -13.64 26.89 23.57
C GLU A 685 -15.18 26.85 23.49
N ALA A 686 -15.82 26.34 24.54
CA ALA A 686 -17.26 26.36 24.68
C ALA A 686 -17.63 27.39 25.74
N GLU A 687 -18.52 28.32 25.39
CA GLU A 687 -19.07 29.28 26.36
C GLU A 687 -19.91 28.53 27.40
N ILE A 688 -19.49 28.58 28.66
CA ILE A 688 -20.22 27.97 29.78
C ILE A 688 -20.70 29.08 30.72
N PHE A 689 -21.93 28.97 31.20
CA PHE A 689 -22.44 29.84 32.26
C PHE A 689 -22.28 29.16 33.61
N LEU A 690 -21.67 29.85 34.57
CA LEU A 690 -21.50 29.33 35.92
C LEU A 690 -22.85 29.07 36.59
N ASP A 691 -23.03 27.92 37.25
CA ASP A 691 -24.24 27.58 38.01
C ASP A 691 -24.17 28.02 39.49
N HIS A 692 -22.97 28.35 39.97
CA HIS A 692 -22.70 28.86 41.32
C HIS A 692 -21.56 29.88 41.30
N ASP A 693 -21.44 30.64 42.39
CA ASP A 693 -20.37 31.62 42.56
C ASP A 693 -19.02 30.91 42.69
N VAL A 694 -18.02 31.37 41.93
CA VAL A 694 -16.63 30.87 41.97
C VAL A 694 -15.71 32.01 42.39
N SER A 695 -14.96 31.80 43.46
CA SER A 695 -13.98 32.77 43.98
C SER A 695 -12.55 32.27 43.79
N PHE A 696 -11.65 33.13 43.32
CA PHE A 696 -10.23 32.85 43.20
C PHE A 696 -9.38 34.08 43.52
N ASN A 697 -8.13 33.85 43.91
CA ASN A 697 -7.21 34.90 44.29
C ASN A 697 -6.40 35.42 43.10
N VAL A 698 -6.14 36.72 43.10
CA VAL A 698 -5.24 37.41 42.17
C VAL A 698 -4.27 38.31 42.92
N ALA A 699 -3.07 38.47 42.38
CA ALA A 699 -1.97 39.11 43.09
C ALA A 699 -2.15 40.62 43.34
N THR A 700 -2.96 41.33 42.55
CA THR A 700 -3.12 42.78 42.65
C THR A 700 -4.55 43.25 42.39
N GLU A 701 -4.91 44.42 42.94
CA GLU A 701 -6.20 45.07 42.68
C GLU A 701 -6.42 45.32 41.18
N GLN A 702 -5.35 45.64 40.46
CA GLN A 702 -5.40 45.93 39.03
C GLN A 702 -5.90 44.72 38.24
N ILE A 703 -5.35 43.53 38.50
CA ILE A 703 -5.79 42.29 37.86
C ILE A 703 -7.25 41.98 38.25
N ALA A 704 -7.62 42.21 39.51
CA ALA A 704 -9.00 42.00 39.97
C ALA A 704 -10.00 42.90 39.21
N ARG A 705 -9.64 44.17 38.96
CA ARG A 705 -10.47 45.10 38.19
C ARG A 705 -10.56 44.74 36.69
N GLU A 706 -9.56 44.09 36.12
CA GLU A 706 -9.62 43.58 34.75
C GLU A 706 -10.72 42.51 34.59
N TYR A 707 -10.90 41.62 35.58
CA TYR A 707 -12.01 40.66 35.59
C TYR A 707 -13.38 41.32 35.74
N VAL A 708 -13.49 42.40 36.52
CA VAL A 708 -14.73 43.18 36.62
C VAL A 708 -15.06 43.83 35.27
N ALA A 709 -14.08 44.37 34.56
CA ALA A 709 -14.30 44.98 33.25
C ALA A 709 -14.76 43.98 32.17
N LEU A 710 -14.44 42.69 32.32
CA LEU A 710 -14.90 41.64 31.41
C LEU A 710 -16.39 41.31 31.60
N ASP A 711 -16.92 41.40 32.82
CA ASP A 711 -18.33 41.13 33.15
C ASP A 711 -18.72 41.87 34.42
N GLU A 712 -19.06 43.16 34.28
CA GLU A 712 -19.35 44.06 35.41
C GLU A 712 -20.61 43.64 36.18
N GLU A 713 -21.55 42.97 35.51
CA GLU A 713 -22.83 42.57 36.08
C GLU A 713 -22.70 41.32 36.97
N HIS A 714 -21.75 40.43 36.67
CA HIS A 714 -21.57 39.15 37.39
C HIS A 714 -20.20 38.97 38.04
N THR A 715 -19.42 40.04 38.27
CA THR A 715 -18.10 39.92 38.93
C THR A 715 -17.95 40.88 40.11
N GLU A 716 -17.63 40.34 41.30
CA GLU A 716 -17.34 41.11 42.52
C GLU A 716 -15.87 40.93 42.93
N ILE A 717 -15.28 41.94 43.56
CA ILE A 717 -13.91 41.88 44.07
C ILE A 717 -13.83 42.31 45.54
N SER A 718 -12.99 41.64 46.32
CA SER A 718 -12.75 41.98 47.73
C SER A 718 -11.27 41.82 48.09
N SER A 719 -10.74 42.70 48.92
CA SER A 719 -9.36 42.58 49.43
C SER A 719 -9.30 41.55 50.55
N ASP A 720 -8.37 40.59 50.45
CA ASP A 720 -8.01 39.72 51.57
C ASP A 720 -6.89 40.38 52.40
N GLN A 721 -7.24 40.77 53.63
CA GLN A 721 -6.31 41.47 54.51
C GLN A 721 -5.23 40.55 55.12
N GLU A 722 -5.44 39.24 55.09
CA GLU A 722 -4.52 38.27 55.69
C GLU A 722 -3.40 37.86 54.73
N SER A 723 -3.72 37.69 53.44
CA SER A 723 -2.76 37.36 52.38
C SER A 723 -2.20 38.59 51.64
N GLY A 724 -2.92 39.73 51.65
CA GLY A 724 -2.60 40.90 50.84
C GLY A 724 -2.98 40.77 49.36
N GLU A 725 -3.63 39.66 48.98
CA GLU A 725 -4.16 39.40 47.65
C GLU A 725 -5.59 39.95 47.49
N TRP A 726 -6.10 39.96 46.25
CA TRP A 726 -7.48 40.29 45.95
C TRP A 726 -8.24 39.04 45.55
N ILE A 727 -9.47 38.90 46.04
CA ILE A 727 -10.37 37.81 45.69
C ILE A 727 -11.32 38.31 44.61
N VAL A 728 -11.35 37.64 43.47
CA VAL A 728 -12.33 37.82 42.40
C VAL A 728 -13.41 36.77 42.56
N THR A 729 -14.68 37.17 42.62
CA THR A 729 -15.83 36.28 42.68
C THR A 729 -16.68 36.47 41.42
N ARG A 730 -16.69 35.45 40.56
CA ARG A 730 -17.59 35.35 39.41
C ARG A 730 -18.91 34.74 39.90
N LYS A 731 -20.02 35.43 39.69
CA LYS A 731 -21.35 34.99 40.15
C LYS A 731 -21.92 33.90 39.25
N ALA A 732 -22.86 33.14 39.80
CA ALA A 732 -23.73 32.28 39.00
C ALA A 732 -24.36 33.10 37.85
N GLY A 733 -24.29 32.58 36.63
CA GLY A 733 -24.70 33.25 35.39
C GLY A 733 -23.58 34.00 34.66
N SER A 734 -22.37 34.10 35.22
CA SER A 734 -21.22 34.66 34.48
C SER A 734 -20.76 33.69 33.39
N MET A 735 -20.45 34.23 32.21
CA MET A 735 -19.94 33.47 31.05
C MET A 735 -18.42 33.29 31.17
N ILE A 736 -17.95 32.05 30.99
CA ILE A 736 -16.53 31.69 30.98
C ILE A 736 -16.15 30.88 29.74
#